data_AF-A0A520R522-F1
#
_entry.id   AF-A0A520R522-F1
#
_cell.length_a   1.000
_cell.length_b   1.000
_cell.length_c   1.000
_cell.angle_alpha   90.00
_cell.angle_beta   90.00
_cell.angle_gamma   90.00
#
_symmetry.space_group_name_H-M   'P 1'
#
loop_
_entity.id
_entity.type
_entity.pdbx_description
1 polymer ?
#
loop_
_entity_poly.entity_id
_entity_poly.type
_entity_poly.pdbx_seq_one_letter_code
_entity_poly.pdbx_strand_id
1 'polypeptide(L)'
;MFAAPEARHEGVVVELDQLGAPEQEHRLPRVHHVGHRRAERSGPGLERPERRGSPVVARDQRRARASAAQERRHVALRLGVLLVRSGHASTAKVPTGRPGVDTRRVRASSHSAAAATSANTSCGSRGRAWPKAADVCPIATTNHDHRKNLVDSSEREVQATAFVDGSVHVSEQASELAQRIFERVCRPESQLPPWATDEPSRRLVQPGQGYLGIREVVGAALGEPSVRLSDLRSLPGGEVGRRLVALRYFIENADIWLEYFTWRTSLARLPEGAEVDRVTEVQALATRVRAIRARAPKLDGAALDRLASDASPLFGDDPSSDDALEALVALGLDPDARAGLRTRLRARAPGLFADTPSRLDRLYLASMELDRYPATSVSAGSLRYVLVADKGEMGVRAVREAAALGLVPVALHSLQDDASALQVRLARQLGGFAIGLSGTFRESYASFRQITDRVLQTFRRRFGDDWEAELSRAALYPGYGPLAENAAAIRCFRRHGVVFAGPMQDVVEHAGDKRRFRAIVESIDPKAVTPGIVIADTDAATIRARVLEAHARGDFRFPGRLKAANGGGGRGQAVVPAVEALDAAITKVLGEIEANAWDPGVMFEQNIDRTVHLEVQILRDRYGNARHFGMRDCTEQRASQKIQEEAPPAILRDDPALEERVQRIAVEIADRVGYVGAGTVELMYAGGEVYFLEMNTRIQVEHPVTEASHGIRRGDATEPLDLVQWQLRIADGAPIDFAQDDVVCTHVARELRINAESWQPDLKDPRDRQRGLFVPNGGVFDRMELPDPDEVTAALAERGVEEVRVRFDVGFEVGDTLINKDPTFGKLIVAVKTRGDGEDYERLRLAVLEVLARTHIEGRQVRPDGRVVRKSHLQTNLEAHRWILEHPMMKRHAAGEREDRHVGWVVDALRAERR
;
A
#
# COMPACT_ATOMS: atom_id res chain seq x y z
N MET A 1 4.20 11.45 -31.01
CA MET A 1 3.88 12.86 -31.36
C MET A 1 2.37 12.91 -31.54
N PHE A 2 1.63 13.67 -30.73
CA PHE A 2 0.16 13.60 -30.69
C PHE A 2 -0.48 14.98 -30.77
N ALA A 3 -1.51 15.09 -31.62
CA ALA A 3 -2.41 16.23 -31.68
C ALA A 3 -3.82 15.75 -31.31
N ALA A 4 -4.58 16.57 -30.59
CA ALA A 4 -5.93 16.23 -30.18
C ALA A 4 -6.93 16.34 -31.35
N PRO A 5 -7.94 15.45 -31.45
CA PRO A 5 -9.01 15.59 -32.43
C PRO A 5 -10.04 16.64 -31.99
N GLU A 6 -10.55 17.43 -32.94
CA GLU A 6 -11.61 18.42 -32.71
C GLU A 6 -12.99 17.74 -32.68
N ALA A 7 -13.80 18.02 -31.66
CA ALA A 7 -15.17 17.53 -31.58
C ALA A 7 -16.11 18.32 -32.50
N ARG A 8 -16.94 17.61 -33.28
CA ARG A 8 -18.01 18.22 -34.08
C ARG A 8 -19.31 18.22 -33.29
N HIS A 9 -19.90 19.40 -33.08
CA HIS A 9 -21.29 19.54 -32.67
C HIS A 9 -22.15 19.88 -33.88
N GLU A 10 -23.17 19.06 -34.14
CA GLU A 10 -24.29 19.45 -35.00
C GLU A 10 -25.29 20.24 -34.16
N GLY A 11 -25.84 21.32 -34.73
CA GLY A 11 -26.65 22.29 -34.01
C GLY A 11 -28.15 22.07 -34.15
N VAL A 12 -28.91 22.48 -33.14
CA VAL A 12 -30.36 22.69 -33.22
C VAL A 12 -30.62 24.17 -32.94
N VAL A 13 -31.38 24.82 -33.83
CA VAL A 13 -31.74 26.24 -33.72
C VAL A 13 -33.12 26.38 -33.09
N VAL A 14 -33.21 27.19 -32.04
CA VAL A 14 -34.43 27.87 -31.63
C VAL A 14 -34.06 29.33 -31.34
N GLU A 15 -34.93 30.26 -31.73
CA GLU A 15 -34.67 31.71 -31.76
C GLU A 15 -35.73 32.46 -30.92
N LEU A 16 -35.45 33.75 -30.65
CA LEU A 16 -36.34 34.78 -30.10
C LEU A 16 -36.57 34.81 -28.56
N ASP A 17 -36.77 35.96 -27.91
CA ASP A 17 -36.30 37.35 -28.15
C ASP A 17 -36.60 38.23 -26.90
N GLN A 18 -35.88 39.37 -26.73
CA GLN A 18 -36.18 40.53 -25.84
C GLN A 18 -36.13 40.27 -24.30
N LEU A 19 -35.87 41.22 -23.39
CA LEU A 19 -35.76 42.70 -23.42
C LEU A 19 -34.60 43.20 -22.51
N GLY A 20 -34.03 44.38 -22.81
CA GLY A 20 -33.56 45.35 -21.79
C GLY A 20 -32.06 45.45 -21.46
N ALA A 21 -31.40 46.51 -21.98
CA ALA A 21 -30.15 47.09 -21.47
C ALA A 21 -30.37 48.60 -21.16
N PRO A 22 -29.52 49.27 -20.34
CA PRO A 22 -28.31 49.96 -20.86
C PRO A 22 -27.00 49.61 -20.07
N GLU A 23 -25.82 49.54 -20.69
CA GLU A 23 -24.77 50.60 -20.85
C GLU A 23 -24.12 51.06 -19.52
N GLN A 24 -22.79 51.23 -19.38
CA GLN A 24 -21.71 51.69 -20.29
C GLN A 24 -20.51 50.68 -20.29
N GLU A 25 -19.81 50.35 -21.39
CA GLU A 25 -18.81 51.12 -22.19
C GLU A 25 -17.49 51.45 -21.46
N HIS A 26 -16.27 51.31 -22.01
CA HIS A 26 -15.73 51.04 -23.38
C HIS A 26 -14.60 49.95 -23.32
N ARG A 27 -14.40 49.05 -24.30
CA ARG A 27 -13.61 49.16 -25.57
C ARG A 27 -12.12 49.55 -25.39
N LEU A 28 -11.12 48.93 -26.06
CA LEU A 28 -10.92 48.76 -27.52
C LEU A 28 -10.20 47.42 -27.91
N PRO A 29 -10.04 47.06 -29.22
CA PRO A 29 -10.08 45.65 -29.67
C PRO A 29 -8.80 45.06 -30.34
N ARG A 30 -8.92 43.78 -30.75
CA ARG A 30 -8.11 43.07 -31.79
C ARG A 30 -8.29 43.70 -33.19
N VAL A 31 -7.50 43.28 -34.21
CA VAL A 31 -8.01 42.69 -35.49
C VAL A 31 -6.92 42.20 -36.48
N HIS A 32 -7.04 40.91 -36.86
CA HIS A 32 -6.68 40.18 -38.11
C HIS A 32 -5.27 40.23 -38.79
N HIS A 33 -5.21 39.63 -39.99
CA HIS A 33 -4.22 38.67 -40.50
C HIS A 33 -3.97 38.92 -42.02
N VAL A 34 -3.21 38.01 -42.69
CA VAL A 34 -2.97 37.92 -44.16
C VAL A 34 -1.92 38.94 -44.71
N GLY A 35 -0.94 38.55 -45.54
CA GLY A 35 -0.50 37.20 -45.95
C GLY A 35 0.45 37.15 -47.18
N HIS A 36 0.93 35.94 -47.49
CA HIS A 36 1.53 35.47 -48.78
C HIS A 36 2.99 35.80 -49.23
N ARG A 37 3.77 34.70 -49.35
CA ARG A 37 4.59 34.20 -50.51
C ARG A 37 5.99 34.78 -50.87
N ARG A 38 6.97 33.86 -50.81
CA ARG A 38 8.05 33.51 -51.79
C ARG A 38 8.90 34.61 -52.47
N ALA A 39 10.20 34.59 -52.17
CA ALA A 39 11.32 34.18 -53.08
C ALA A 39 12.62 34.10 -52.24
N GLU A 40 13.31 32.96 -52.10
CA GLU A 40 14.24 32.29 -53.03
C GLU A 40 15.59 33.00 -53.29
N ARG A 41 16.70 32.28 -52.97
CA ARG A 41 18.10 32.45 -53.46
C ARG A 41 18.86 33.70 -52.96
N SER A 42 20.20 33.72 -52.86
CA SER A 42 21.23 32.66 -52.91
C SER A 42 22.63 33.20 -52.51
N GLY A 43 23.52 32.33 -52.02
CA GLY A 43 24.97 32.45 -52.26
C GLY A 43 25.86 32.87 -51.07
N PRO A 44 27.20 32.70 -51.19
CA PRO A 44 28.10 32.56 -50.02
C PRO A 44 29.34 33.49 -49.99
N GLY A 45 30.11 33.41 -48.89
CA GLY A 45 31.34 34.18 -48.59
C GLY A 45 31.32 34.59 -47.10
N LEU A 46 32.16 34.13 -46.17
CA LEU A 46 33.55 33.64 -46.19
C LEU A 46 34.57 34.72 -46.61
N GLU A 47 35.10 35.48 -45.64
CA GLU A 47 36.53 35.44 -45.26
C GLU A 47 36.88 36.20 -43.95
N ARG A 48 38.17 36.37 -43.66
CA ARG A 48 38.85 36.71 -42.37
C ARG A 48 40.07 37.64 -42.70
N PRO A 49 41.03 38.00 -41.80
CA PRO A 49 41.01 38.40 -40.37
C PRO A 49 41.95 39.61 -40.05
N GLU A 50 42.32 39.82 -38.76
CA GLU A 50 43.60 40.43 -38.28
C GLU A 50 43.82 41.99 -38.41
N ARG A 51 44.70 42.70 -37.66
CA ARG A 51 45.71 42.36 -36.61
C ARG A 51 46.10 43.57 -35.70
N ARG A 52 46.95 43.28 -34.68
CA ARG A 52 47.80 44.15 -33.80
C ARG A 52 47.11 44.71 -32.52
N GLY A 53 47.75 44.79 -31.34
CA GLY A 53 49.15 44.46 -30.96
C GLY A 53 49.34 44.13 -29.45
N SER A 54 50.59 43.86 -29.04
CA SER A 54 51.04 43.29 -27.73
C SER A 54 51.86 44.33 -26.90
N PRO A 55 52.62 44.05 -25.79
CA PRO A 55 52.99 42.79 -25.10
C PRO A 55 53.09 42.82 -23.52
N VAL A 56 53.82 41.84 -22.93
CA VAL A 56 54.34 41.70 -21.54
C VAL A 56 53.34 41.12 -20.48
N VAL A 57 53.35 39.85 -20.02
CA VAL A 57 54.36 39.00 -19.28
C VAL A 57 54.33 39.28 -17.74
N ALA A 58 54.29 38.33 -16.79
CA ALA A 58 54.87 36.97 -16.71
C ALA A 58 54.06 35.87 -15.91
N ARG A 59 54.80 34.83 -15.45
CA ARG A 59 54.50 33.58 -14.68
C ARG A 59 54.30 33.81 -13.16
N ASP A 60 53.43 33.12 -12.40
CA ASP A 60 53.35 31.68 -11.98
C ASP A 60 54.43 31.21 -10.94
N GLN A 61 54.02 30.95 -9.67
CA GLN A 61 54.27 29.68 -8.91
C GLN A 61 53.84 29.65 -7.41
N ARG A 62 53.24 28.50 -7.01
CA ARG A 62 53.40 27.69 -5.76
C ARG A 62 53.21 28.22 -4.30
N ARG A 63 52.31 27.51 -3.60
CA ARG A 63 52.42 26.84 -2.25
C ARG A 63 52.13 27.59 -0.90
N ALA A 64 51.18 26.95 -0.18
CA ALA A 64 51.21 26.53 1.25
C ALA A 64 50.66 27.43 2.39
N ARG A 65 49.79 26.80 3.22
CA ARG A 65 49.65 26.81 4.71
C ARG A 65 50.12 28.07 5.48
N ALA A 66 49.40 28.64 6.46
CA ALA A 66 48.24 28.20 7.27
C ALA A 66 47.73 29.38 8.15
N SER A 67 46.69 29.15 8.98
CA SER A 67 46.31 29.98 10.16
C SER A 67 45.72 31.37 9.86
N ALA A 68 44.74 31.92 10.60
CA ALA A 68 43.68 31.37 11.47
C ALA A 68 42.62 32.49 11.70
N ALA A 69 41.53 32.14 12.41
CA ALA A 69 40.71 33.05 13.22
C ALA A 69 40.14 34.37 12.60
N GLN A 70 38.91 34.28 12.08
CA GLN A 70 37.71 34.77 12.80
C GLN A 70 37.42 36.30 12.95
N GLU A 71 36.14 36.65 12.64
CA GLU A 71 35.25 37.68 13.25
C GLU A 71 34.87 39.05 12.58
N ARG A 72 33.53 39.27 12.59
CA ARG A 72 32.72 40.49 12.84
C ARG A 72 32.63 41.66 11.84
N ARG A 73 31.38 41.94 11.44
CA ARG A 73 30.58 43.18 11.65
C ARG A 73 29.14 42.95 11.10
N HIS A 74 28.04 43.53 11.58
CA HIS A 74 27.73 44.59 12.57
C HIS A 74 26.58 44.09 13.52
N VAL A 75 26.57 44.37 14.84
CA VAL A 75 26.01 45.57 15.57
C VAL A 75 24.47 45.68 15.41
N ALA A 76 23.64 45.85 16.46
CA ALA A 76 23.73 46.65 17.70
C ALA A 76 22.87 46.06 18.88
N LEU A 77 22.75 46.58 20.12
CA LEU A 77 23.56 47.45 21.01
C LEU A 77 22.94 47.47 22.45
N ARG A 78 23.72 47.19 23.53
CA ARG A 78 23.40 47.43 24.98
C ARG A 78 22.19 46.63 25.56
N LEU A 79 22.02 46.34 26.86
CA LEU A 79 22.81 46.29 28.13
C LEU A 79 21.99 45.38 29.10
N GLY A 80 22.45 44.84 30.23
CA GLY A 80 23.72 44.86 30.98
C GLY A 80 23.63 43.91 32.21
N VAL A 81 24.73 43.60 32.90
CA VAL A 81 24.79 42.56 33.98
C VAL A 81 25.80 42.97 35.09
N LEU A 82 25.67 42.39 36.29
CA LEU A 82 26.61 42.12 37.43
C LEU A 82 25.90 42.45 38.78
N LEU A 83 26.14 41.78 39.92
CA LEU A 83 27.02 40.66 40.32
C LEU A 83 26.15 39.61 41.09
N VAL A 84 26.53 38.69 42.00
CA VAL A 84 27.70 38.42 42.89
C VAL A 84 28.09 36.92 42.80
N ARG A 85 28.87 36.38 43.74
CA ARG A 85 29.41 34.99 43.82
C ARG A 85 28.69 34.09 44.84
N SER A 86 29.03 32.80 44.79
CA SER A 86 28.86 31.78 45.84
C SER A 86 29.70 32.03 47.12
N GLY A 87 29.31 31.38 48.23
CA GLY A 87 29.99 31.38 49.53
C GLY A 87 29.78 30.05 50.30
N HIS A 88 30.42 29.88 51.47
CA HIS A 88 30.49 28.61 52.22
C HIS A 88 29.87 28.68 53.64
N ALA A 89 29.66 27.48 54.23
CA ALA A 89 29.82 27.12 55.64
C ALA A 89 28.65 27.24 56.68
N SER A 90 28.25 26.06 57.17
CA SER A 90 28.21 25.63 58.60
C SER A 90 27.19 26.17 59.65
N THR A 91 26.36 25.21 60.12
CA THR A 91 26.11 24.78 61.54
C THR A 91 25.13 25.48 62.51
N ALA A 92 24.28 24.60 63.11
CA ALA A 92 23.66 24.63 64.46
C ALA A 92 22.48 25.61 64.73
N LYS A 93 21.43 25.31 65.51
CA LYS A 93 21.26 24.38 66.66
C LYS A 93 19.82 23.78 66.81
N VAL A 94 19.72 22.55 67.34
CA VAL A 94 18.94 22.08 68.54
C VAL A 94 17.78 23.00 69.02
N PRO A 95 16.51 22.51 69.21
CA PRO A 95 16.19 21.63 70.37
C PRO A 95 15.05 20.58 70.32
N THR A 96 15.28 19.47 71.05
CA THR A 96 14.40 18.63 71.92
C THR A 96 12.88 18.44 71.70
N GLY A 97 12.38 17.20 71.92
CA GLY A 97 11.02 16.98 72.45
C GLY A 97 10.35 15.59 72.27
N ARG A 98 10.23 14.79 73.36
CA ARG A 98 9.19 13.75 73.60
C ARG A 98 8.31 14.26 74.76
N PRO A 99 7.02 13.88 74.96
CA PRO A 99 6.41 12.51 74.96
C PRO A 99 5.04 12.43 74.22
N GLY A 100 4.18 11.39 74.29
CA GLY A 100 4.25 10.00 74.78
C GLY A 100 2.86 9.42 75.19
N VAL A 101 2.86 8.17 75.69
CA VAL A 101 1.80 7.49 76.52
C VAL A 101 0.54 6.87 75.85
N ASP A 102 0.52 5.52 75.88
CA ASP A 102 -0.56 4.53 76.17
C ASP A 102 -2.04 4.76 75.73
N THR A 103 -2.63 3.79 75.01
CA THR A 103 -3.69 2.91 75.61
C THR A 103 -4.03 1.63 74.80
N ARG A 104 -3.55 0.49 75.30
CA ARG A 104 -4.30 -0.77 75.60
C ARG A 104 -5.35 -1.38 74.61
N ARG A 105 -5.09 -2.68 74.30
CA ARG A 105 -6.05 -3.84 74.36
C ARG A 105 -7.15 -3.94 73.25
N VAL A 106 -7.75 -5.10 72.89
CA VAL A 106 -7.57 -6.53 73.27
C VAL A 106 -8.17 -7.50 72.22
N ARG A 107 -7.53 -8.69 72.01
CA ARG A 107 -8.07 -9.97 71.45
C ARG A 107 -8.70 -9.97 70.03
N ALA A 108 -8.81 -11.10 69.30
CA ALA A 108 -8.11 -12.40 69.33
C ALA A 108 -8.46 -13.23 68.07
N SER A 109 -7.77 -14.38 67.89
CA SER A 109 -8.25 -15.62 67.21
C SER A 109 -8.55 -15.59 65.69
N SER A 110 -8.35 -16.66 64.91
CA SER A 110 -7.62 -17.95 65.12
C SER A 110 -7.64 -18.79 63.82
N HIS A 111 -6.83 -19.85 63.76
CA HIS A 111 -6.76 -20.90 62.71
C HIS A 111 -6.20 -20.43 61.35
N SER A 112 -5.25 -21.08 60.65
CA SER A 112 -4.79 -22.49 60.52
C SER A 112 -5.63 -23.32 59.53
N ALA A 113 -5.08 -24.26 58.74
CA ALA A 113 -3.72 -24.82 58.72
C ALA A 113 -3.36 -25.46 57.35
N ALA A 114 -2.07 -25.85 57.21
CA ALA A 114 -1.58 -27.06 56.54
C ALA A 114 -1.71 -27.23 54.99
N ALA A 115 -0.87 -28.00 54.30
CA ALA A 115 0.53 -28.44 54.55
C ALA A 115 1.14 -29.17 53.32
N ALA A 116 2.49 -29.19 53.21
CA ALA A 116 3.35 -30.36 52.86
C ALA A 116 3.19 -31.07 51.47
N THR A 117 4.12 -31.88 50.90
CA THR A 117 5.57 -32.23 51.02
C THR A 117 5.92 -33.16 49.81
N SER A 118 7.15 -33.40 49.33
CA SER A 118 8.49 -32.75 49.35
C SER A 118 9.47 -33.64 48.51
N ALA A 119 10.74 -33.22 48.35
CA ALA A 119 11.89 -34.08 47.92
C ALA A 119 11.83 -34.62 46.44
N ASN A 120 12.85 -35.22 45.79
CA ASN A 120 14.33 -35.39 45.91
C ASN A 120 14.85 -35.96 44.54
N THR A 121 16.14 -36.12 44.14
CA THR A 121 17.52 -35.86 44.65
C THR A 121 18.45 -35.78 43.39
N SER A 122 19.26 -34.73 43.15
CA SER A 122 20.69 -34.53 43.53
C SER A 122 21.78 -35.25 42.71
N CYS A 123 22.93 -34.55 42.54
CA CYS A 123 24.27 -35.02 42.07
C CYS A 123 24.46 -35.42 40.58
N GLY A 124 25.61 -35.16 39.94
CA GLY A 124 26.70 -34.23 40.32
C GLY A 124 28.13 -34.56 39.81
N SER A 125 28.98 -33.53 39.72
CA SER A 125 30.47 -33.53 39.61
C SER A 125 31.12 -34.04 38.29
N ARG A 126 32.34 -33.67 37.87
CA ARG A 126 33.38 -32.60 38.12
C ARG A 126 34.40 -32.74 36.94
N GLY A 127 35.22 -31.78 36.48
CA GLY A 127 35.53 -30.39 36.86
C GLY A 127 37.01 -30.04 36.51
N ARG A 128 37.36 -28.72 36.47
CA ARG A 128 38.68 -28.03 36.29
C ARG A 128 38.76 -27.15 35.01
N ALA A 129 39.33 -25.92 35.01
CA ALA A 129 39.74 -25.05 36.12
C ALA A 129 39.84 -23.54 35.73
N TRP A 130 39.53 -22.68 36.70
CA TRP A 130 40.10 -21.36 37.12
C TRP A 130 41.28 -20.73 36.34
N PRO A 131 41.50 -19.37 36.38
CA PRO A 131 41.15 -18.50 37.51
C PRO A 131 40.66 -17.03 37.25
N LYS A 132 39.84 -16.52 38.21
CA LYS A 132 39.83 -15.16 38.81
C LYS A 132 39.54 -13.90 37.95
N ALA A 133 38.96 -12.82 38.50
CA ALA A 133 38.17 -12.63 39.74
C ALA A 133 37.51 -11.23 39.78
N ALA A 134 36.44 -11.10 40.58
CA ALA A 134 36.09 -10.00 41.49
C ALA A 134 35.97 -8.54 40.98
N ASP A 135 35.05 -7.68 41.44
CA ASP A 135 33.80 -7.74 42.23
C ASP A 135 33.08 -6.36 41.99
N VAL A 136 31.97 -5.88 42.58
CA VAL A 136 31.24 -6.12 43.85
C VAL A 136 29.72 -5.89 43.62
N CYS A 137 28.89 -6.59 44.39
CA CYS A 137 27.45 -6.35 44.65
C CYS A 137 27.25 -6.48 46.19
N PRO A 138 26.04 -6.55 46.83
CA PRO A 138 24.66 -6.25 46.42
C PRO A 138 24.21 -4.86 46.98
N ILE A 139 23.01 -4.49 47.49
CA ILE A 139 21.75 -5.14 47.93
C ILE A 139 20.53 -4.23 47.68
N ALA A 140 19.34 -4.83 47.54
CA ALA A 140 18.01 -4.19 47.47
C ALA A 140 17.39 -3.87 48.86
N THR A 141 16.22 -3.19 48.91
CA THR A 141 14.97 -3.68 49.57
C THR A 141 13.75 -2.72 49.51
N THR A 142 12.56 -3.32 49.37
CA THR A 142 11.22 -2.95 49.94
C THR A 142 10.62 -1.52 49.91
N ASN A 143 9.57 -1.39 49.07
CA ASN A 143 8.14 -1.17 49.42
C ASN A 143 7.59 0.10 50.14
N HIS A 144 6.44 0.59 49.60
CA HIS A 144 5.35 1.37 50.25
C HIS A 144 5.70 2.81 50.74
N ASP A 145 4.89 3.87 50.60
CA ASP A 145 3.43 4.08 50.59
C ASP A 145 3.12 5.52 50.07
N HIS A 146 1.94 5.75 49.47
CA HIS A 146 1.00 6.86 49.78
C HIS A 146 -0.06 7.10 48.70
N ARG A 147 -1.33 6.82 49.03
CA ARG A 147 -2.51 7.46 48.40
C ARG A 147 -3.01 8.62 49.27
N LYS A 148 -3.04 9.85 48.73
CA LYS A 148 -4.11 10.84 48.95
C LYS A 148 -3.89 12.14 48.17
N ASN A 149 -4.99 12.90 48.02
CA ASN A 149 -5.08 14.28 47.53
C ASN A 149 -4.63 14.52 46.07
N LEU A 150 -5.57 14.29 45.14
CA LEU A 150 -5.73 15.18 43.99
C LEU A 150 -7.22 15.22 43.62
N VAL A 151 -7.84 16.37 43.89
CA VAL A 151 -9.18 16.77 43.43
C VAL A 151 -8.99 18.12 42.75
N ASP A 152 -9.76 18.36 41.70
CA ASP A 152 -9.79 19.60 40.89
C ASP A 152 -8.62 19.78 39.88
N SER A 153 -8.78 20.76 38.97
CA SER A 153 -7.88 21.18 37.88
C SER A 153 -7.81 20.33 36.59
N SER A 154 -8.92 19.73 36.17
CA SER A 154 -9.02 19.07 34.86
C SER A 154 -9.19 20.03 33.67
N GLU A 155 -8.17 20.81 33.28
CA GLU A 155 -8.17 21.48 31.96
C GLU A 155 -6.82 21.95 31.37
N ARG A 156 -5.65 21.66 31.99
CA ARG A 156 -4.34 22.15 31.49
C ARG A 156 -3.21 21.11 31.50
N GLU A 157 -3.31 20.05 30.67
CA GLU A 157 -2.11 19.35 30.19
C GLU A 157 -2.37 18.48 28.92
N VAL A 158 -2.38 19.12 27.75
CA VAL A 158 -2.24 18.43 26.43
C VAL A 158 -1.23 19.18 25.54
N GLN A 159 -0.09 19.59 26.13
CA GLN A 159 1.09 20.08 25.42
C GLN A 159 2.36 19.60 26.12
N ALA A 160 2.78 18.37 25.84
CA ALA A 160 3.96 17.74 26.47
C ALA A 160 4.77 16.87 25.48
N THR A 161 5.11 17.41 24.31
CA THR A 161 6.16 16.81 23.46
C THR A 161 7.55 17.16 24.02
N ALA A 162 8.14 16.23 24.75
CA ALA A 162 9.56 16.31 25.16
C ALA A 162 10.42 15.47 24.21
N PHE A 163 11.41 16.10 23.56
CA PHE A 163 12.41 15.40 22.73
C PHE A 163 13.62 15.01 23.58
N VAL A 164 13.89 13.70 23.68
CA VAL A 164 15.20 13.14 24.04
C VAL A 164 15.45 11.90 23.17
N ASP A 165 16.64 11.80 22.58
CA ASP A 165 17.24 10.65 21.88
C ASP A 165 16.35 9.72 21.05
N GLY A 166 16.06 10.13 19.81
CA GLY A 166 16.28 9.31 18.59
C GLY A 166 15.45 8.04 18.36
N SER A 167 14.69 7.53 19.32
CA SER A 167 13.91 6.29 19.23
C SER A 167 12.47 6.54 19.68
N VAL A 168 11.59 6.77 18.70
CA VAL A 168 10.16 6.98 18.98
C VAL A 168 9.48 5.65 19.30
N HIS A 169 9.65 5.20 20.54
CA HIS A 169 8.57 4.49 21.20
C HIS A 169 7.38 5.46 21.29
N VAL A 170 6.30 5.16 20.58
CA VAL A 170 4.98 5.51 21.12
C VAL A 170 4.92 4.77 22.44
N SER A 171 4.91 5.49 23.56
CA SER A 171 4.87 4.81 24.85
C SER A 171 3.62 3.96 24.90
N GLU A 172 3.77 2.71 25.35
CA GLU A 172 2.67 1.78 25.56
C GLU A 172 1.57 2.48 26.38
N GLN A 173 2.00 3.21 27.42
CA GLN A 173 1.23 4.14 28.24
C GLN A 173 0.32 5.12 27.49
N ALA A 174 0.66 5.60 26.29
CA ALA A 174 -0.19 6.49 25.51
C ALA A 174 -1.31 5.72 24.77
N SER A 175 -1.01 4.51 24.28
CA SER A 175 -2.02 3.60 23.74
C SER A 175 -2.91 3.06 24.86
N GLU A 176 -2.31 2.64 25.98
CA GLU A 176 -3.00 2.31 27.22
C GLU A 176 -3.78 3.52 27.80
N LEU A 177 -3.41 4.78 27.54
CA LEU A 177 -4.19 5.94 28.01
C LEU A 177 -5.40 6.15 27.11
N ALA A 178 -5.25 6.04 25.79
CA ALA A 178 -6.40 5.97 24.89
C ALA A 178 -7.33 4.79 25.23
N GLN A 179 -6.75 3.63 25.59
CA GLN A 179 -7.48 2.42 25.97
C GLN A 179 -8.10 2.51 27.38
N ARG A 180 -7.44 3.14 28.36
CA ARG A 180 -8.02 3.42 29.69
C ARG A 180 -9.04 4.57 29.66
N ILE A 181 -8.98 5.45 28.66
CA ILE A 181 -10.06 6.41 28.36
C ILE A 181 -11.23 5.70 27.68
N PHE A 182 -10.95 4.80 26.72
CA PHE A 182 -11.94 3.92 26.11
C PHE A 182 -12.68 3.11 27.19
N GLU A 183 -11.99 2.31 28.01
CA GLU A 183 -12.52 1.52 29.15
C GLU A 183 -13.34 2.34 30.17
N ARG A 184 -13.10 3.65 30.25
CA ARG A 184 -13.74 4.59 31.19
C ARG A 184 -14.93 5.35 30.59
N VAL A 185 -15.14 5.25 29.27
CA VAL A 185 -16.25 5.85 28.52
C VAL A 185 -17.17 4.79 27.89
N CYS A 186 -16.60 3.65 27.50
CA CYS A 186 -17.27 2.42 27.09
C CYS A 186 -16.63 1.26 27.86
N ARG A 187 -17.43 0.32 28.37
CA ARG A 187 -16.85 -0.89 28.96
C ARG A 187 -16.09 -1.66 27.86
N PRO A 188 -14.90 -2.24 28.17
CA PRO A 188 -14.26 -3.17 27.25
C PRO A 188 -15.19 -4.39 27.02
N GLU A 189 -14.99 -5.15 25.95
CA GLU A 189 -15.80 -6.34 25.67
C GLU A 189 -15.78 -7.34 26.84
N SER A 190 -14.66 -7.43 27.57
CA SER A 190 -14.51 -8.21 28.82
C SER A 190 -15.34 -7.73 30.02
N GLN A 191 -16.09 -6.63 29.88
CA GLN A 191 -17.07 -6.14 30.86
C GLN A 191 -18.46 -5.83 30.25
N LEU A 192 -18.69 -6.20 28.99
CA LEU A 192 -20.04 -6.53 28.55
C LEU A 192 -20.48 -7.79 29.31
N PRO A 193 -21.73 -7.87 29.80
CA PRO A 193 -22.22 -9.10 30.43
C PRO A 193 -22.30 -10.22 29.36
N PRO A 194 -22.07 -11.50 29.69
CA PRO A 194 -21.98 -12.57 28.67
C PRO A 194 -23.20 -12.68 27.73
N TRP A 195 -24.40 -12.32 28.19
CA TRP A 195 -25.58 -12.31 27.33
C TRP A 195 -25.55 -11.26 26.20
N ALA A 196 -24.65 -10.27 26.25
CA ALA A 196 -24.52 -9.23 25.22
C ALA A 196 -23.61 -9.64 24.05
N THR A 197 -22.76 -10.67 24.24
CA THR A 197 -21.95 -11.27 23.17
C THR A 197 -22.65 -12.46 22.52
N ASP A 198 -23.43 -13.20 23.30
CA ASP A 198 -23.93 -14.52 22.92
C ASP A 198 -25.32 -14.48 22.23
N GLU A 199 -26.07 -13.38 22.36
CA GLU A 199 -27.36 -13.17 21.70
C GLU A 199 -27.18 -12.29 20.45
N PRO A 200 -27.43 -12.77 19.21
CA PRO A 200 -27.17 -12.00 17.98
C PRO A 200 -27.89 -10.64 17.91
N SER A 201 -29.03 -10.51 18.60
CA SER A 201 -29.82 -9.29 18.78
C SER A 201 -29.14 -8.18 19.60
N ARG A 202 -27.99 -8.43 20.23
CA ARG A 202 -27.33 -7.50 21.16
C ARG A 202 -25.90 -7.11 20.77
N ARG A 203 -25.39 -7.63 19.65
CA ARG A 203 -24.06 -7.30 19.14
C ARG A 203 -24.05 -5.93 18.45
N LEU A 204 -23.10 -5.07 18.81
CA LEU A 204 -22.88 -3.81 18.10
C LEU A 204 -22.26 -4.05 16.71
N VAL A 205 -22.74 -3.29 15.72
CA VAL A 205 -22.24 -3.28 14.34
C VAL A 205 -21.25 -2.12 14.18
N GLN A 206 -20.01 -2.43 13.79
CA GLN A 206 -18.86 -1.51 13.68
C GLN A 206 -17.98 -1.90 12.48
N PRO A 207 -17.30 -0.95 11.81
CA PRO A 207 -16.48 -1.23 10.62
C PRO A 207 -15.19 -1.97 11.01
N GLY A 208 -15.12 -3.27 10.73
CA GLY A 208 -13.95 -4.12 10.97
C GLY A 208 -13.41 -4.05 12.40
N GLN A 209 -12.09 -4.05 12.54
CA GLN A 209 -11.40 -3.75 13.81
C GLN A 209 -11.32 -2.22 14.01
N GLY A 210 -12.48 -1.59 14.10
CA GLY A 210 -12.68 -0.14 14.14
C GLY A 210 -13.70 0.30 15.18
N TYR A 211 -13.82 1.62 15.36
CA TYR A 211 -14.77 2.19 16.32
C TYR A 211 -15.36 3.51 15.81
N LEU A 212 -16.69 3.57 15.80
CA LEU A 212 -17.49 4.77 15.63
C LEU A 212 -18.22 5.06 16.95
N GLY A 213 -17.96 6.23 17.53
CA GLY A 213 -18.56 6.65 18.79
C GLY A 213 -19.99 7.14 18.62
N ILE A 214 -20.82 6.91 19.64
CA ILE A 214 -22.25 7.31 19.67
C ILE A 214 -22.41 8.79 19.31
N ARG A 215 -21.57 9.69 19.84
CA ARG A 215 -21.57 11.13 19.49
C ARG A 215 -21.31 11.41 18.01
N GLU A 216 -20.42 10.65 17.38
CA GLU A 216 -20.08 10.82 15.96
C GLU A 216 -21.22 10.37 15.07
N VAL A 217 -21.77 9.18 15.34
CA VAL A 217 -22.85 8.59 14.56
C VAL A 217 -24.15 9.38 14.75
N VAL A 218 -24.52 9.69 15.99
CA VAL A 218 -25.73 10.50 16.25
C VAL A 218 -25.60 11.91 15.67
N GLY A 219 -24.49 12.61 15.91
CA GLY A 219 -24.28 13.96 15.37
C GLY A 219 -24.30 13.97 13.84
N ALA A 220 -23.58 13.04 13.19
CA ALA A 220 -23.59 12.95 11.73
C ALA A 220 -24.97 12.55 11.16
N ALA A 221 -25.75 11.69 11.84
CA ALA A 221 -27.10 11.32 11.43
C ALA A 221 -28.10 12.50 11.52
N LEU A 222 -28.01 13.30 12.61
CA LEU A 222 -28.77 14.54 12.76
C LEU A 222 -28.36 15.62 11.73
N GLY A 223 -27.14 15.53 11.18
CA GLY A 223 -26.62 16.42 10.16
C GLY A 223 -25.72 17.54 10.69
N GLU A 224 -25.09 17.33 11.85
CA GLU A 224 -24.23 18.32 12.50
C GLU A 224 -22.98 18.67 11.66
N PRO A 225 -22.87 19.91 11.12
CA PRO A 225 -21.79 20.26 10.18
C PRO A 225 -20.40 20.26 10.80
N SER A 226 -20.30 20.23 12.13
CA SER A 226 -19.05 20.09 12.89
C SER A 226 -18.61 18.63 13.11
N VAL A 227 -19.53 17.67 12.99
CA VAL A 227 -19.29 16.26 13.35
C VAL A 227 -18.76 15.48 12.16
N ARG A 228 -17.79 14.60 12.41
CA ARG A 228 -17.23 13.69 11.41
C ARG A 228 -17.16 12.30 12.04
N LEU A 229 -17.44 11.27 11.24
CA LEU A 229 -17.09 9.90 11.57
C LEU A 229 -15.56 9.80 11.46
N SER A 230 -14.82 9.89 12.57
CA SER A 230 -13.35 10.06 12.53
C SER A 230 -12.65 8.90 11.83
N ASP A 231 -13.08 7.66 12.08
CA ASP A 231 -12.54 6.47 11.43
C ASP A 231 -13.05 6.26 9.99
N LEU A 232 -13.91 7.14 9.47
CA LEU A 232 -14.48 7.09 8.12
C LEU A 232 -14.44 8.48 7.44
N ARG A 233 -13.35 9.24 7.65
CA ARG A 233 -13.27 10.66 7.25
C ARG A 233 -13.25 10.90 5.73
N SER A 234 -12.64 10.01 4.94
CA SER A 234 -12.68 10.03 3.46
C SER A 234 -13.75 9.11 2.87
N LEU A 235 -14.98 9.19 3.40
CA LEU A 235 -16.16 8.58 2.78
C LEU A 235 -16.52 9.29 1.46
N PRO A 236 -16.98 8.55 0.43
CA PRO A 236 -17.61 9.14 -0.75
C PRO A 236 -18.95 9.83 -0.41
N GLY A 237 -19.53 10.57 -1.36
CA GLY A 237 -20.81 11.29 -1.19
C GLY A 237 -20.76 12.49 -0.23
N GLY A 238 -19.59 12.92 0.23
CA GLY A 238 -19.41 14.11 1.07
C GLY A 238 -20.22 14.10 2.38
N GLU A 239 -20.95 15.18 2.66
CA GLU A 239 -21.79 15.32 3.85
C GLU A 239 -22.98 14.35 3.85
N VAL A 240 -23.68 14.26 2.72
CA VAL A 240 -24.82 13.35 2.54
C VAL A 240 -24.38 11.89 2.71
N GLY A 241 -23.21 11.52 2.18
CA GLY A 241 -22.59 10.21 2.37
C GLY A 241 -22.28 9.89 3.83
N ARG A 242 -21.64 10.83 4.56
CA ARG A 242 -21.41 10.69 6.02
C ARG A 242 -22.73 10.52 6.79
N ARG A 243 -23.74 11.32 6.48
CA ARG A 243 -25.06 11.29 7.14
C ARG A 243 -25.84 10.00 6.86
N LEU A 244 -25.80 9.50 5.62
CA LEU A 244 -26.39 8.22 5.22
C LEU A 244 -25.72 7.05 5.95
N VAL A 245 -24.38 6.99 5.97
CA VAL A 245 -23.64 5.94 6.69
C VAL A 245 -23.91 6.01 8.20
N ALA A 246 -23.97 7.22 8.77
CA ALA A 246 -24.32 7.42 10.16
C ALA A 246 -25.74 6.94 10.49
N LEU A 247 -26.73 7.23 9.64
CA LEU A 247 -28.10 6.71 9.78
C LEU A 247 -28.13 5.18 9.74
N ARG A 248 -27.33 4.52 8.89
CA ARG A 248 -27.22 3.05 8.88
C ARG A 248 -26.64 2.48 10.18
N TYR A 249 -25.54 3.05 10.70
CA TYR A 249 -25.01 2.63 12.00
C TYR A 249 -25.97 2.95 13.15
N PHE A 250 -26.78 4.00 13.06
CA PHE A 250 -27.83 4.28 14.03
C PHE A 250 -28.96 3.24 13.95
N ILE A 251 -29.43 2.87 12.75
CA ILE A 251 -30.50 1.86 12.56
C ILE A 251 -30.15 0.52 13.20
N GLU A 252 -28.91 0.05 13.06
CA GLU A 252 -28.50 -1.23 13.68
C GLU A 252 -28.25 -1.10 15.20
N ASN A 253 -27.62 -0.02 15.66
CA ASN A 253 -27.13 0.07 17.05
C ASN A 253 -28.05 0.84 18.02
N ALA A 254 -29.05 1.59 17.55
CA ALA A 254 -29.79 2.55 18.40
C ALA A 254 -30.50 1.89 19.58
N ASP A 255 -31.07 0.69 19.43
CA ASP A 255 -31.71 0.00 20.55
C ASP A 255 -30.70 -0.28 21.68
N ILE A 256 -29.54 -0.84 21.33
CA ILE A 256 -28.45 -1.15 22.28
C ILE A 256 -27.86 0.13 22.90
N TRP A 257 -27.58 1.16 22.09
CA TRP A 257 -26.99 2.41 22.57
C TRP A 257 -27.94 3.19 23.49
N LEU A 258 -29.23 3.27 23.15
CA LEU A 258 -30.18 4.11 23.87
C LEU A 258 -30.66 3.47 25.19
N GLU A 259 -30.58 2.15 25.30
CA GLU A 259 -30.89 1.38 26.51
C GLU A 259 -29.67 1.24 27.45
N TYR A 260 -28.49 0.88 26.94
CA TYR A 260 -27.36 0.44 27.77
C TYR A 260 -26.20 1.44 27.93
N PHE A 261 -26.13 2.52 27.14
CA PHE A 261 -24.97 3.43 27.11
C PHE A 261 -25.29 4.85 27.59
N THR A 262 -24.27 5.61 28.01
CA THR A 262 -24.37 7.01 28.48
C THR A 262 -24.41 8.01 27.31
N TRP A 263 -25.37 7.82 26.41
CA TRP A 263 -25.50 8.60 25.16
C TRP A 263 -25.85 10.08 25.41
N ARG A 264 -26.74 10.40 26.36
CA ARG A 264 -27.20 11.79 26.61
C ARG A 264 -26.04 12.75 26.92
N THR A 265 -25.17 12.39 27.87
CA THR A 265 -23.97 13.17 28.25
C THR A 265 -22.93 13.26 27.11
N SER A 266 -23.06 12.43 26.06
CA SER A 266 -22.25 12.53 24.86
C SER A 266 -22.80 13.56 23.86
N LEU A 267 -24.09 13.91 23.94
CA LEU A 267 -24.73 15.00 23.18
C LEU A 267 -24.48 16.38 23.81
N ALA A 268 -24.35 16.45 25.14
CA ALA A 268 -23.90 17.64 25.90
C ALA A 268 -22.58 18.26 25.42
N ARG A 269 -21.84 17.54 24.56
CA ARG A 269 -20.53 17.93 24.02
C ARG A 269 -20.59 18.26 22.52
N LEU A 270 -21.77 18.29 21.90
CA LEU A 270 -21.97 18.90 20.59
C LEU A 270 -22.01 20.44 20.75
N PRO A 271 -21.64 21.23 19.72
CA PRO A 271 -21.66 22.69 19.81
C PRO A 271 -23.08 23.24 20.05
N GLU A 272 -23.16 24.48 20.51
CA GLU A 272 -24.36 25.01 21.18
C GLU A 272 -25.63 25.04 20.31
N GLY A 273 -26.73 24.58 20.91
CA GLY A 273 -28.04 24.49 20.28
C GLY A 273 -28.98 23.61 21.11
N ALA A 274 -29.21 23.99 22.37
CA ALA A 274 -30.07 23.34 23.38
C ALA A 274 -29.97 21.80 23.45
N GLU A 275 -29.15 21.26 24.37
CA GLU A 275 -28.99 19.81 24.60
C GLU A 275 -30.32 19.04 24.72
N VAL A 276 -31.35 19.65 25.31
CA VAL A 276 -32.70 19.11 25.46
C VAL A 276 -33.36 18.78 24.12
N ASP A 277 -33.16 19.64 23.11
CA ASP A 277 -33.71 19.44 21.76
C ASP A 277 -33.03 18.24 21.10
N ARG A 278 -31.70 18.15 21.18
CA ARG A 278 -30.91 17.04 20.63
C ARG A 278 -31.26 15.69 21.27
N VAL A 279 -31.55 15.65 22.57
CA VAL A 279 -32.07 14.45 23.23
C VAL A 279 -33.45 14.05 22.66
N THR A 280 -34.29 15.03 22.34
CA THR A 280 -35.62 14.84 21.77
C THR A 280 -35.55 14.39 20.31
N GLU A 281 -34.71 15.00 19.46
CA GLU A 281 -34.45 14.59 18.08
C GLU A 281 -34.02 13.12 17.98
N VAL A 282 -33.10 12.69 18.87
CA VAL A 282 -32.61 11.30 18.92
C VAL A 282 -33.71 10.33 19.32
N GLN A 283 -34.55 10.70 20.29
CA GLN A 283 -35.69 9.88 20.69
C GLN A 283 -36.77 9.83 19.60
N ALA A 284 -36.98 10.92 18.85
CA ALA A 284 -37.88 10.96 17.70
C ALA A 284 -37.36 10.08 16.54
N LEU A 285 -36.07 10.17 16.19
CA LEU A 285 -35.44 9.33 15.17
C LEU A 285 -35.49 7.85 15.56
N ALA A 286 -35.15 7.50 16.81
CA ALA A 286 -35.28 6.12 17.31
C ALA A 286 -36.73 5.62 17.27
N THR A 287 -37.71 6.48 17.59
CA THR A 287 -39.13 6.12 17.52
C THR A 287 -39.59 5.91 16.07
N ARG A 288 -39.15 6.74 15.12
CA ARG A 288 -39.37 6.55 13.68
C ARG A 288 -38.76 5.23 13.20
N VAL A 289 -37.48 4.98 13.49
CA VAL A 289 -36.78 3.73 13.14
C VAL A 289 -37.49 2.50 13.72
N ARG A 290 -37.94 2.54 14.99
CA ARG A 290 -38.73 1.45 15.60
C ARG A 290 -40.09 1.24 14.93
N ALA A 291 -40.81 2.32 14.62
CA ALA A 291 -42.09 2.27 13.93
C ALA A 291 -41.98 1.80 12.46
N ILE A 292 -40.82 1.99 11.83
CA ILE A 292 -40.46 1.38 10.54
C ILE A 292 -40.13 -0.10 10.75
N ARG A 293 -39.19 -0.45 11.66
CA ARG A 293 -38.74 -1.83 11.92
C ARG A 293 -39.90 -2.75 12.30
N ALA A 294 -40.86 -2.26 13.09
CA ALA A 294 -42.08 -2.98 13.47
C ALA A 294 -43.06 -3.26 12.32
N ARG A 295 -42.98 -2.52 11.21
CA ARG A 295 -43.72 -2.79 9.96
C ARG A 295 -43.02 -3.82 9.06
N ALA A 296 -41.79 -4.22 9.39
CA ALA A 296 -40.96 -5.16 8.65
C ALA A 296 -40.94 -4.90 7.12
N PRO A 297 -40.55 -3.68 6.68
CA PRO A 297 -40.58 -3.30 5.27
C PRO A 297 -39.68 -4.22 4.43
N LYS A 298 -40.13 -4.51 3.20
CA LYS A 298 -39.42 -5.37 2.26
C LYS A 298 -39.21 -4.67 0.92
N LEU A 299 -38.06 -4.91 0.30
CA LEU A 299 -37.77 -4.43 -1.04
C LEU A 299 -37.86 -5.60 -2.01
N ASP A 300 -39.00 -5.72 -2.70
CA ASP A 300 -39.13 -6.67 -3.81
C ASP A 300 -38.24 -6.27 -5.01
N GLY A 301 -38.16 -7.13 -6.02
CA GLY A 301 -37.35 -6.87 -7.22
C GLY A 301 -37.67 -5.54 -7.89
N ALA A 302 -38.95 -5.16 -8.00
CA ALA A 302 -39.36 -3.90 -8.61
C ALA A 302 -39.05 -2.68 -7.73
N ALA A 303 -39.09 -2.83 -6.40
CA ALA A 303 -38.63 -1.81 -5.45
C ALA A 303 -37.11 -1.60 -5.55
N LEU A 304 -36.33 -2.68 -5.66
CA LEU A 304 -34.89 -2.63 -5.88
C LEU A 304 -34.54 -2.04 -7.26
N ASP A 305 -35.31 -2.35 -8.31
CA ASP A 305 -35.13 -1.77 -9.65
C ASP A 305 -35.48 -0.28 -9.72
N ARG A 306 -36.47 0.18 -8.95
CA ARG A 306 -36.74 1.61 -8.73
C ARG A 306 -35.62 2.26 -7.90
N LEU A 307 -35.18 1.63 -6.81
CA LEU A 307 -34.15 2.19 -5.93
C LEU A 307 -32.83 2.40 -6.68
N ALA A 308 -32.43 1.44 -7.51
CA ALA A 308 -31.24 1.50 -8.36
C ALA A 308 -31.42 2.30 -9.66
N SER A 309 -32.53 3.03 -9.86
CA SER A 309 -32.71 3.90 -11.04
C SER A 309 -32.29 5.34 -10.74
N ASP A 310 -32.00 6.08 -11.81
CA ASP A 310 -31.55 7.48 -11.77
C ASP A 310 -32.67 8.42 -11.32
N ALA A 311 -33.92 8.07 -11.67
CA ALA A 311 -35.14 8.84 -11.37
C ALA A 311 -35.68 8.67 -9.93
N SER A 312 -35.07 7.81 -9.10
CA SER A 312 -35.54 7.61 -7.72
C SER A 312 -35.05 8.73 -6.78
N PRO A 313 -35.94 9.42 -6.05
CA PRO A 313 -35.55 10.49 -5.11
C PRO A 313 -34.88 9.94 -3.84
N LEU A 314 -34.92 8.61 -3.62
CA LEU A 314 -34.32 7.98 -2.45
C LEU A 314 -32.80 8.14 -2.47
N PHE A 315 -32.25 8.49 -1.31
CA PHE A 315 -30.86 8.94 -1.15
C PHE A 315 -30.52 10.18 -1.99
N GLY A 316 -31.51 11.06 -2.18
CA GLY A 316 -31.29 12.50 -2.43
C GLY A 316 -30.56 13.18 -1.26
N ASP A 317 -30.64 14.50 -1.18
CA ASP A 317 -29.80 15.27 -0.26
C ASP A 317 -30.23 15.19 1.22
N ASP A 318 -31.48 14.78 1.48
CA ASP A 318 -31.93 14.34 2.80
C ASP A 318 -32.12 12.81 2.87
N PRO A 319 -31.13 12.06 3.40
CA PRO A 319 -31.27 10.62 3.64
C PRO A 319 -32.10 10.28 4.89
N SER A 320 -32.66 11.28 5.61
CA SER A 320 -33.47 11.10 6.83
C SER A 320 -34.99 11.19 6.62
N SER A 321 -35.44 11.37 5.38
CA SER A 321 -36.84 11.28 4.97
C SER A 321 -37.44 9.89 5.25
N ASP A 322 -38.74 9.80 5.52
CA ASP A 322 -39.37 8.53 5.95
C ASP A 322 -39.18 7.40 4.93
N ASP A 323 -39.37 7.66 3.63
CA ASP A 323 -39.14 6.66 2.57
C ASP A 323 -37.67 6.20 2.50
N ALA A 324 -36.71 7.10 2.76
CA ALA A 324 -35.29 6.77 2.78
C ALA A 324 -34.93 5.93 4.01
N LEU A 325 -35.48 6.26 5.19
CA LEU A 325 -35.33 5.43 6.39
C LEU A 325 -36.00 4.06 6.22
N GLU A 326 -37.14 3.98 5.54
CA GLU A 326 -37.83 2.73 5.24
C GLU A 326 -37.00 1.83 4.32
N ALA A 327 -36.37 2.40 3.28
CA ALA A 327 -35.40 1.70 2.45
C ALA A 327 -34.15 1.26 3.24
N LEU A 328 -33.57 2.12 4.09
CA LEU A 328 -32.39 1.75 4.90
C LEU A 328 -32.69 0.64 5.92
N VAL A 329 -33.84 0.69 6.59
CA VAL A 329 -34.27 -0.36 7.54
C VAL A 329 -34.54 -1.68 6.81
N ALA A 330 -35.17 -1.66 5.63
CA ALA A 330 -35.35 -2.86 4.83
C ALA A 330 -34.00 -3.48 4.41
N LEU A 331 -33.03 -2.67 3.97
CA LEU A 331 -31.68 -3.13 3.60
C LEU A 331 -30.86 -3.65 4.80
N GLY A 332 -31.13 -3.16 6.01
CA GLY A 332 -30.55 -3.67 7.25
C GLY A 332 -31.14 -5.02 7.65
N LEU A 333 -32.48 -5.12 7.66
CA LEU A 333 -33.23 -6.33 8.01
C LEU A 333 -33.05 -7.49 7.01
N ASP A 334 -32.83 -7.21 5.73
CA ASP A 334 -32.83 -8.20 4.65
C ASP A 334 -31.48 -8.21 3.89
N PRO A 335 -30.58 -9.17 4.19
CA PRO A 335 -29.32 -9.35 3.47
C PRO A 335 -29.50 -9.67 1.98
N ASP A 336 -30.56 -10.38 1.59
CA ASP A 336 -30.83 -10.76 0.20
C ASP A 336 -31.32 -9.57 -0.62
N ALA A 337 -32.15 -8.69 -0.04
CA ALA A 337 -32.52 -7.41 -0.66
C ALA A 337 -31.30 -6.51 -0.86
N ARG A 338 -30.39 -6.45 0.13
CA ARG A 338 -29.12 -5.71 0.05
C ARG A 338 -28.17 -6.29 -1.00
N ALA A 339 -28.06 -7.62 -1.12
CA ALA A 339 -27.33 -8.28 -2.20
C ALA A 339 -27.99 -8.00 -3.57
N GLY A 340 -29.32 -8.06 -3.65
CA GLY A 340 -30.11 -7.74 -4.84
C GLY A 340 -30.01 -6.28 -5.28
N LEU A 341 -29.75 -5.34 -4.36
CA LEU A 341 -29.39 -3.96 -4.65
C LEU A 341 -27.96 -3.88 -5.21
N ARG A 342 -26.97 -4.53 -4.58
CA ARG A 342 -25.58 -4.55 -5.09
C ARG A 342 -25.48 -5.11 -6.50
N THR A 343 -26.21 -6.18 -6.82
CA THR A 343 -26.22 -6.79 -8.16
C THR A 343 -26.74 -5.80 -9.21
N ARG A 344 -27.82 -5.06 -8.92
CA ARG A 344 -28.35 -4.00 -9.80
C ARG A 344 -27.38 -2.82 -9.92
N LEU A 345 -26.78 -2.42 -8.80
CA LEU A 345 -25.81 -1.32 -8.77
C LEU A 345 -24.59 -1.64 -9.63
N ARG A 346 -24.03 -2.86 -9.51
CA ARG A 346 -22.91 -3.34 -10.33
C ARG A 346 -23.20 -3.23 -11.83
N ALA A 347 -24.41 -3.61 -12.26
CA ALA A 347 -24.83 -3.55 -13.66
C ALA A 347 -25.12 -2.12 -14.17
N ARG A 348 -25.59 -1.21 -13.31
CA ARG A 348 -25.94 0.18 -13.69
C ARG A 348 -24.83 1.20 -13.40
N ALA A 349 -23.78 0.82 -12.67
CA ALA A 349 -22.72 1.73 -12.26
C ALA A 349 -22.10 2.56 -13.40
N PRO A 350 -21.84 2.04 -14.62
CA PRO A 350 -21.28 2.85 -15.71
C PRO A 350 -22.16 4.05 -16.10
N GLY A 351 -23.47 3.84 -16.29
CA GLY A 351 -24.41 4.93 -16.57
C GLY A 351 -24.56 5.88 -15.38
N LEU A 352 -24.77 5.33 -14.18
CA LEU A 352 -24.84 6.11 -12.93
C LEU A 352 -23.58 6.95 -12.68
N PHE A 353 -22.39 6.53 -13.13
CA PHE A 353 -21.14 7.30 -13.01
C PHE A 353 -21.04 8.43 -14.04
N ALA A 354 -21.52 8.20 -15.27
CA ALA A 354 -21.55 9.22 -16.32
C ALA A 354 -22.59 10.32 -16.02
N ASP A 355 -23.80 9.92 -15.61
CA ASP A 355 -24.95 10.83 -15.46
C ASP A 355 -25.04 11.46 -14.06
N THR A 356 -24.84 10.66 -12.99
CA THR A 356 -25.09 11.09 -11.61
C THR A 356 -24.10 10.47 -10.59
N PRO A 357 -22.78 10.71 -10.67
CA PRO A 357 -21.80 9.99 -9.84
C PRO A 357 -21.98 10.22 -8.32
N SER A 358 -22.54 11.36 -7.90
CA SER A 358 -22.99 11.62 -6.51
C SER A 358 -24.10 10.66 -6.02
N ARG A 359 -24.96 10.18 -6.93
CA ARG A 359 -26.01 9.19 -6.65
C ARG A 359 -25.40 7.79 -6.53
N LEU A 360 -24.45 7.47 -7.40
CA LEU A 360 -23.70 6.22 -7.35
C LEU A 360 -22.93 6.05 -6.03
N ASP A 361 -22.28 7.11 -5.54
CA ASP A 361 -21.68 7.17 -4.19
C ASP A 361 -22.68 6.77 -3.10
N ARG A 362 -23.89 7.36 -3.12
CA ARG A 362 -24.90 7.17 -2.08
C ARG A 362 -25.53 5.77 -2.13
N LEU A 363 -25.78 5.23 -3.33
CA LEU A 363 -26.26 3.85 -3.53
C LEU A 363 -25.22 2.81 -3.10
N TYR A 364 -23.93 3.07 -3.31
CA TYR A 364 -22.84 2.25 -2.78
C TYR A 364 -22.86 2.23 -1.24
N LEU A 365 -22.91 3.41 -0.61
CA LEU A 365 -22.95 3.52 0.85
C LEU A 365 -24.25 2.97 1.49
N ALA A 366 -25.36 2.96 0.75
CA ALA A 366 -26.60 2.30 1.17
C ALA A 366 -26.53 0.77 1.12
N SER A 367 -25.70 0.19 0.24
CA SER A 367 -25.67 -1.24 -0.07
C SER A 367 -24.42 -1.99 0.42
N MET A 368 -23.38 -1.29 0.90
CA MET A 368 -22.20 -1.88 1.53
C MET A 368 -22.54 -2.64 2.83
N GLU A 369 -21.69 -3.60 3.20
CA GLU A 369 -21.73 -4.17 4.55
C GLU A 369 -21.13 -3.19 5.58
N LEU A 370 -21.65 -3.23 6.81
CA LEU A 370 -21.25 -2.32 7.91
C LEU A 370 -20.19 -2.93 8.84
N ASP A 371 -19.82 -4.20 8.63
CA ASP A 371 -18.75 -4.90 9.34
C ASP A 371 -17.38 -4.81 8.64
N ARG A 372 -17.33 -4.15 7.46
CA ARG A 372 -16.12 -3.88 6.67
C ARG A 372 -15.89 -2.38 6.53
N TYR A 373 -14.68 -1.98 6.18
CA TYR A 373 -14.41 -0.60 5.78
C TYR A 373 -14.85 -0.35 4.32
N PRO A 374 -15.59 0.73 4.03
CA PRO A 374 -15.85 1.14 2.67
C PRO A 374 -14.55 1.54 1.97
N ALA A 375 -14.44 1.18 0.70
CA ALA A 375 -13.37 1.65 -0.17
C ALA A 375 -13.38 3.18 -0.23
N THR A 376 -12.23 3.80 0.01
CA THR A 376 -12.08 5.24 -0.19
C THR A 376 -12.08 5.55 -1.67
N SER A 377 -12.89 6.52 -2.08
CA SER A 377 -12.73 7.21 -3.35
C SER A 377 -12.92 8.71 -3.14
N VAL A 378 -12.47 9.51 -4.10
CA VAL A 378 -12.97 10.89 -4.18
C VAL A 378 -14.47 10.82 -4.50
N SER A 379 -15.23 11.82 -4.03
CA SER A 379 -16.68 11.86 -4.26
C SER A 379 -16.98 12.37 -5.68
N ALA A 380 -18.04 11.84 -6.27
CA ALA A 380 -18.67 12.38 -7.48
C ALA A 380 -17.77 12.54 -8.73
N GLY A 381 -16.71 11.75 -8.89
CA GLY A 381 -15.81 11.85 -10.06
C GLY A 381 -15.03 13.18 -10.11
N SER A 382 -14.35 13.53 -9.01
CA SER A 382 -13.72 14.85 -8.84
C SER A 382 -12.30 14.82 -8.28
N LEU A 383 -11.59 13.70 -8.43
CA LEU A 383 -10.15 13.56 -8.15
C LEU A 383 -9.36 14.64 -8.89
N ARG A 384 -8.47 15.31 -8.15
CA ARG A 384 -7.66 16.42 -8.66
C ARG A 384 -6.17 16.25 -8.40
N TYR A 385 -5.78 15.65 -7.28
CA TYR A 385 -4.38 15.48 -6.88
C TYR A 385 -4.01 14.02 -6.70
N VAL A 386 -2.88 13.61 -7.26
CA VAL A 386 -2.27 12.30 -7.01
C VAL A 386 -1.01 12.49 -6.17
N LEU A 387 -1.08 12.16 -4.88
CA LEU A 387 0.06 12.17 -3.96
C LEU A 387 0.88 10.91 -4.23
N VAL A 388 1.91 11.02 -5.07
CA VAL A 388 2.75 9.89 -5.47
C VAL A 388 3.73 9.59 -4.34
N ALA A 389 3.51 8.48 -3.64
CA ALA A 389 4.26 8.04 -2.46
C ALA A 389 5.35 6.99 -2.76
N ASP A 390 5.76 6.90 -4.02
CA ASP A 390 6.81 5.99 -4.51
C ASP A 390 7.92 6.75 -5.28
N LYS A 391 8.98 6.05 -5.68
CA LYS A 391 10.18 6.63 -6.30
C LYS A 391 10.72 5.80 -7.47
N GLY A 392 11.78 6.29 -8.13
CA GLY A 392 12.37 5.60 -9.27
C GLY A 392 11.38 5.48 -10.43
N GLU A 393 11.38 4.33 -11.12
CA GLU A 393 10.51 4.09 -12.28
C GLU A 393 9.02 4.23 -11.93
N MET A 394 8.55 3.61 -10.84
CA MET A 394 7.14 3.64 -10.45
C MET A 394 6.68 5.05 -10.07
N GLY A 395 7.56 5.83 -9.43
CA GLY A 395 7.33 7.25 -9.18
C GLY A 395 7.20 8.07 -10.47
N VAL A 396 8.00 7.76 -11.50
CA VAL A 396 7.95 8.42 -12.82
C VAL A 396 6.70 8.02 -13.59
N ARG A 397 6.37 6.72 -13.64
CA ARG A 397 5.15 6.14 -14.22
C ARG A 397 3.90 6.76 -13.59
N ALA A 398 3.78 6.76 -12.26
CA ALA A 398 2.64 7.36 -11.57
C ALA A 398 2.48 8.88 -11.81
N VAL A 399 3.59 9.62 -11.91
CA VAL A 399 3.56 11.06 -12.25
C VAL A 399 3.11 11.29 -13.70
N ARG A 400 3.53 10.44 -14.64
CA ARG A 400 3.09 10.49 -16.04
C ARG A 400 1.60 10.18 -16.18
N GLU A 401 1.11 9.12 -15.54
CA GLU A 401 -0.31 8.72 -15.68
C GLU A 401 -1.29 9.64 -14.97
N ALA A 402 -0.89 10.22 -13.83
CA ALA A 402 -1.67 11.29 -13.22
C ALA A 402 -1.86 12.45 -14.22
N ALA A 403 -0.78 12.92 -14.84
CA ALA A 403 -0.85 14.00 -15.83
C ALA A 403 -1.59 13.59 -17.13
N ALA A 404 -1.48 12.33 -17.57
CA ALA A 404 -2.19 11.82 -18.74
C ALA A 404 -3.72 11.79 -18.54
N LEU A 405 -4.18 11.53 -17.31
CA LEU A 405 -5.58 11.66 -16.89
C LEU A 405 -6.00 13.12 -16.59
N GLY A 406 -5.14 14.12 -16.81
CA GLY A 406 -5.39 15.52 -16.47
C GLY A 406 -5.35 15.86 -14.98
N LEU A 407 -4.94 14.91 -14.14
CA LEU A 407 -4.77 15.07 -12.69
C LEU A 407 -3.45 15.79 -12.38
N VAL A 408 -3.38 16.45 -11.23
CA VAL A 408 -2.21 17.20 -10.77
C VAL A 408 -1.27 16.27 -9.99
N PRO A 409 -0.08 15.92 -10.51
CA PRO A 409 0.87 15.08 -9.79
C PRO A 409 1.52 15.82 -8.62
N VAL A 410 1.60 15.16 -7.47
CA VAL A 410 2.24 15.67 -6.25
C VAL A 410 3.30 14.68 -5.79
N ALA A 411 4.54 14.89 -6.22
CA ALA A 411 5.65 13.98 -5.92
C ALA A 411 6.13 14.12 -4.47
N LEU A 412 5.95 13.07 -3.65
CA LEU A 412 6.60 12.96 -2.34
C LEU A 412 8.05 12.51 -2.55
N HIS A 413 9.02 13.14 -1.88
CA HIS A 413 10.43 12.79 -2.08
C HIS A 413 11.35 12.97 -0.88
N SER A 414 12.40 12.14 -0.76
CA SER A 414 13.52 12.42 0.14
C SER A 414 14.19 13.74 -0.23
N LEU A 415 14.34 14.66 0.73
CA LEU A 415 15.17 15.87 0.58
C LEU A 415 16.67 15.55 0.51
N GLN A 416 17.09 14.36 0.95
CA GLN A 416 18.48 13.93 0.97
C GLN A 416 18.88 13.22 -0.34
N ASP A 417 18.04 12.31 -0.83
CA ASP A 417 18.42 11.33 -1.88
C ASP A 417 17.63 11.50 -3.20
N ASP A 418 16.53 12.27 -3.18
CA ASP A 418 15.59 12.37 -4.31
C ASP A 418 15.22 13.83 -4.67
N ALA A 419 15.88 14.84 -4.09
CA ALA A 419 15.57 16.26 -4.32
C ALA A 419 15.67 16.72 -5.78
N SER A 420 16.47 16.03 -6.60
CA SER A 420 16.64 16.24 -8.03
C SER A 420 16.07 15.11 -8.91
N ALA A 421 15.42 14.10 -8.34
CA ALA A 421 15.01 12.88 -9.06
C ALA A 421 13.96 13.12 -10.15
N LEU A 422 13.92 12.25 -11.16
CA LEU A 422 13.13 12.46 -12.39
C LEU A 422 11.64 12.69 -12.11
N GLN A 423 11.01 11.93 -11.21
CA GLN A 423 9.60 12.12 -10.85
C GLN A 423 9.31 13.50 -10.22
N VAL A 424 10.30 14.08 -9.52
CA VAL A 424 10.21 15.43 -8.93
C VAL A 424 10.37 16.52 -9.99
N ARG A 425 11.17 16.27 -11.04
CA ARG A 425 11.29 17.16 -12.22
C ARG A 425 10.01 17.14 -13.03
N LEU A 426 9.55 15.94 -13.42
CA LEU A 426 8.35 15.73 -14.23
C LEU A 426 7.09 16.27 -13.55
N ALA A 427 6.90 16.05 -12.24
CA ALA A 427 5.73 16.56 -11.54
C ALA A 427 5.63 18.09 -11.62
N ARG A 428 6.77 18.81 -11.54
CA ARG A 428 6.81 20.28 -11.69
C ARG A 428 6.61 20.74 -13.14
N GLN A 429 7.13 19.98 -14.10
CA GLN A 429 6.97 20.25 -15.54
C GLN A 429 5.51 20.05 -16.00
N LEU A 430 4.82 19.07 -15.43
CA LEU A 430 3.44 18.68 -15.76
C LEU A 430 2.40 19.42 -14.88
N GLY A 431 2.67 20.68 -14.53
CA GLY A 431 1.75 21.56 -13.78
C GLY A 431 1.55 21.23 -12.29
N GLY A 432 2.14 20.14 -11.81
CA GLY A 432 2.08 19.68 -10.43
C GLY A 432 3.10 20.31 -9.49
N PHE A 433 3.34 19.66 -8.36
CA PHE A 433 4.31 20.12 -7.36
C PHE A 433 4.96 18.95 -6.61
N ALA A 434 5.79 19.25 -5.61
CA ALA A 434 6.53 18.26 -4.85
C ALA A 434 6.56 18.60 -3.36
N ILE A 435 6.61 17.57 -2.50
CA ILE A 435 6.61 17.68 -1.05
C ILE A 435 7.85 16.97 -0.50
N GLY A 436 8.71 17.74 0.17
CA GLY A 436 9.98 17.25 0.72
C GLY A 436 9.80 16.54 2.07
N LEU A 437 10.30 15.32 2.13
CA LEU A 437 10.41 14.47 3.32
C LEU A 437 11.83 14.53 3.90
N SER A 438 11.97 14.32 5.20
CA SER A 438 13.19 14.52 5.99
C SER A 438 13.66 13.22 6.65
N GLY A 439 14.98 13.02 6.73
CA GLY A 439 15.59 11.83 7.34
C GLY A 439 15.85 10.69 6.35
N THR A 440 16.20 9.52 6.89
CA THR A 440 16.48 8.28 6.13
C THR A 440 15.24 7.74 5.41
N PHE A 441 15.39 6.68 4.60
CA PHE A 441 14.27 5.99 3.95
C PHE A 441 13.16 5.55 4.92
N ARG A 442 13.51 5.15 6.16
CA ARG A 442 12.54 4.78 7.20
C ARG A 442 11.76 5.99 7.73
N GLU A 443 12.42 7.14 7.82
CA GLU A 443 11.84 8.38 8.35
C GLU A 443 11.10 9.21 7.29
N SER A 444 11.36 8.94 6.00
CA SER A 444 10.72 9.55 4.84
C SER A 444 9.64 8.66 4.22
N TYR A 445 9.97 7.87 3.19
CA TYR A 445 8.98 7.10 2.40
C TYR A 445 8.20 6.07 3.22
N ALA A 446 8.79 5.43 4.24
CA ALA A 446 8.07 4.52 5.13
C ALA A 446 7.31 5.23 6.28
N SER A 447 7.41 6.55 6.39
CA SER A 447 6.83 7.34 7.49
C SER A 447 5.50 7.97 7.08
N PHE A 448 4.43 7.17 7.13
CA PHE A 448 3.07 7.64 6.84
C PHE A 448 2.65 8.83 7.71
N ARG A 449 3.16 8.94 8.95
CA ARG A 449 2.97 10.12 9.81
C ARG A 449 3.60 11.37 9.21
N GLN A 450 4.90 11.35 8.90
CA GLN A 450 5.58 12.52 8.34
C GLN A 450 4.98 12.92 6.99
N ILE A 451 4.60 11.94 6.16
CA ILE A 451 3.90 12.19 4.90
C ILE A 451 2.57 12.92 5.15
N THR A 452 1.75 12.42 6.08
CA THR A 452 0.48 13.07 6.47
C THR A 452 0.71 14.51 6.94
N ASP A 453 1.63 14.73 7.89
CA ASP A 453 1.95 16.06 8.42
C ASP A 453 2.40 17.03 7.32
N ARG A 454 3.26 16.57 6.40
CA ARG A 454 3.79 17.37 5.27
C ARG A 454 2.74 17.66 4.19
N VAL A 455 1.84 16.72 3.92
CA VAL A 455 0.68 16.93 3.03
C VAL A 455 -0.25 17.98 3.62
N LEU A 456 -0.70 17.81 4.88
CA LEU A 456 -1.56 18.76 5.58
C LEU A 456 -0.94 20.16 5.65
N GLN A 457 0.35 20.26 6.01
CA GLN A 457 1.09 21.53 6.03
C GLN A 457 1.17 22.17 4.65
N THR A 458 1.36 21.39 3.59
CA THR A 458 1.49 21.92 2.22
C THR A 458 0.17 22.38 1.65
N PHE A 459 -0.92 21.62 1.85
CA PHE A 459 -2.25 22.00 1.38
C PHE A 459 -2.75 23.27 2.08
N ARG A 460 -2.65 23.37 3.42
CA ARG A 460 -2.98 24.59 4.17
C ARG A 460 -2.24 25.83 3.64
N ARG A 461 -0.93 25.71 3.43
CA ARG A 461 -0.10 26.81 2.89
C ARG A 461 -0.43 27.16 1.44
N ARG A 462 -0.90 26.21 0.63
CA ARG A 462 -1.15 26.41 -0.81
C ARG A 462 -2.56 26.91 -1.12
N PHE A 463 -3.54 26.52 -0.32
CA PHE A 463 -4.96 26.74 -0.60
C PHE A 463 -5.68 27.61 0.45
N GLY A 464 -5.00 28.04 1.52
CA GLY A 464 -5.60 28.87 2.55
C GLY A 464 -6.73 28.13 3.27
N ASP A 465 -7.91 28.74 3.34
CA ASP A 465 -9.08 28.17 4.02
C ASP A 465 -9.70 27.00 3.24
N ASP A 466 -9.60 26.98 1.91
CA ASP A 466 -10.13 25.92 1.02
C ASP A 466 -9.36 24.57 1.13
N TRP A 467 -8.35 24.48 2.00
CA TRP A 467 -7.44 23.34 2.05
C TRP A 467 -8.11 22.00 2.35
N GLU A 468 -9.19 21.94 3.13
CA GLU A 468 -9.93 20.68 3.36
C GLU A 468 -10.72 20.27 2.10
N ALA A 469 -11.26 21.23 1.33
CA ALA A 469 -11.98 20.94 0.09
C ALA A 469 -11.01 20.42 -0.98
N GLU A 470 -9.87 21.09 -1.17
CA GLU A 470 -8.84 20.66 -2.12
C GLU A 470 -8.15 19.34 -1.71
N LEU A 471 -7.99 19.08 -0.40
CA LEU A 471 -7.48 17.79 0.09
C LEU A 471 -8.50 16.65 -0.08
N SER A 472 -9.81 16.93 -0.01
CA SER A 472 -10.84 15.91 -0.27
C SER A 472 -10.84 15.38 -1.71
N ARG A 473 -10.18 16.11 -2.62
CA ARG A 473 -9.89 15.74 -4.02
C ARG A 473 -8.48 15.15 -4.22
N ALA A 474 -7.83 14.67 -3.15
CA ALA A 474 -6.50 14.08 -3.21
C ALA A 474 -6.52 12.58 -2.88
N ALA A 475 -5.95 11.77 -3.78
CA ALA A 475 -5.66 10.37 -3.54
C ALA A 475 -4.16 10.15 -3.37
N LEU A 476 -3.76 9.35 -2.38
CA LEU A 476 -2.40 8.84 -2.24
C LEU A 476 -2.26 7.57 -3.08
N TYR A 477 -1.32 7.62 -4.03
CA TYR A 477 -0.92 6.48 -4.84
C TYR A 477 0.37 5.89 -4.26
N PRO A 478 0.32 4.68 -3.67
CA PRO A 478 1.46 4.10 -2.96
C PRO A 478 2.44 3.36 -3.88
N GLY A 479 2.09 3.13 -5.15
CA GLY A 479 2.84 2.25 -6.06
C GLY A 479 2.97 0.84 -5.48
N TYR A 480 4.19 0.31 -5.51
CA TYR A 480 4.57 -0.91 -4.78
C TYR A 480 5.47 -0.60 -3.56
N GLY A 481 5.61 0.68 -3.21
CA GLY A 481 6.43 1.19 -2.12
C GLY A 481 6.00 0.75 -0.70
N PRO A 482 6.75 1.14 0.34
CA PRO A 482 6.65 0.60 1.70
C PRO A 482 5.33 0.90 2.45
N LEU A 483 4.40 1.61 1.81
CA LEU A 483 3.08 1.96 2.34
C LEU A 483 1.93 1.20 1.66
N ALA A 484 2.17 0.55 0.52
CA ALA A 484 1.13 -0.05 -0.31
C ALA A 484 0.34 -1.15 0.43
N GLU A 485 1.04 -1.95 1.23
CA GLU A 485 0.45 -3.04 2.03
C GLU A 485 0.49 -2.72 3.54
N ASN A 486 0.52 -1.42 3.89
CA ASN A 486 0.68 -0.96 5.27
C ASN A 486 -0.66 -0.53 5.89
N ALA A 487 -1.28 -1.45 6.61
CA ALA A 487 -2.57 -1.26 7.27
C ALA A 487 -2.66 -0.01 8.17
N ALA A 488 -1.58 0.34 8.88
CA ALA A 488 -1.52 1.53 9.73
C ALA A 488 -1.45 2.82 8.92
N ALA A 489 -0.76 2.81 7.76
CA ALA A 489 -0.71 3.93 6.83
C ALA A 489 -2.09 4.20 6.20
N ILE A 490 -2.74 3.15 5.67
CA ILE A 490 -4.10 3.23 5.08
C ILE A 490 -5.09 3.83 6.09
N ARG A 491 -5.09 3.30 7.32
CA ARG A 491 -5.90 3.79 8.44
C ARG A 491 -5.57 5.25 8.79
N CYS A 492 -4.32 5.67 8.67
CA CYS A 492 -3.89 7.05 8.93
C CYS A 492 -4.38 8.02 7.84
N PHE A 493 -4.22 7.69 6.55
CA PHE A 493 -4.63 8.55 5.43
C PHE A 493 -6.15 8.74 5.39
N ARG A 494 -6.94 7.66 5.51
CA ARG A 494 -8.41 7.74 5.60
C ARG A 494 -8.87 8.64 6.75
N ARG A 495 -8.27 8.50 7.94
CA ARG A 495 -8.58 9.32 9.12
C ARG A 495 -8.25 10.81 8.96
N HIS A 496 -7.45 11.18 7.96
CA HIS A 496 -7.15 12.57 7.61
C HIS A 496 -7.91 13.09 6.38
N GLY A 497 -8.81 12.29 5.80
CA GLY A 497 -9.58 12.68 4.61
C GLY A 497 -8.87 12.44 3.27
N VAL A 498 -7.69 11.80 3.29
CA VAL A 498 -6.93 11.45 2.08
C VAL A 498 -7.37 10.08 1.59
N VAL A 499 -7.76 9.99 0.32
CA VAL A 499 -8.14 8.75 -0.34
C VAL A 499 -6.90 7.86 -0.53
N PHE A 500 -7.04 6.54 -0.38
CA PHE A 500 -5.98 5.58 -0.66
C PHE A 500 -6.28 4.84 -1.97
N ALA A 501 -5.38 4.90 -2.96
CA ALA A 501 -5.57 4.29 -4.27
C ALA A 501 -5.26 2.77 -4.26
N GLY A 502 -6.01 2.03 -3.46
CA GLY A 502 -5.83 0.59 -3.23
C GLY A 502 -6.85 0.01 -2.25
N PRO A 503 -6.66 -1.25 -1.80
CA PRO A 503 -7.56 -1.93 -0.88
C PRO A 503 -7.55 -1.30 0.52
N MET A 504 -8.61 -1.55 1.28
CA MET A 504 -8.72 -1.10 2.67
C MET A 504 -7.89 -1.97 3.63
N GLN A 505 -7.57 -1.45 4.81
CA GLN A 505 -6.62 -2.11 5.72
C GLN A 505 -7.14 -3.44 6.26
N ASP A 506 -8.44 -3.61 6.43
CA ASP A 506 -9.06 -4.89 6.76
C ASP A 506 -8.87 -5.92 5.63
N VAL A 507 -9.02 -5.51 4.37
CA VAL A 507 -8.70 -6.35 3.20
C VAL A 507 -7.21 -6.72 3.18
N VAL A 508 -6.31 -5.78 3.48
CA VAL A 508 -4.85 -6.03 3.54
C VAL A 508 -4.50 -6.97 4.70
N GLU A 509 -5.04 -6.72 5.90
CA GLU A 509 -4.92 -7.57 7.09
C GLU A 509 -5.47 -8.99 6.81
N HIS A 510 -6.55 -9.13 6.03
CA HIS A 510 -7.18 -10.41 5.71
C HIS A 510 -6.47 -11.21 4.60
N ALA A 511 -5.96 -10.53 3.56
CA ALA A 511 -5.24 -11.17 2.46
C ALA A 511 -3.79 -11.55 2.84
N GLY A 512 -3.19 -10.84 3.80
CA GLY A 512 -1.86 -11.15 4.33
C GLY A 512 -1.81 -12.31 5.34
N ASP A 513 -2.92 -12.66 5.99
CA ASP A 513 -3.00 -13.86 6.86
C ASP A 513 -3.06 -15.13 5.99
N LYS A 514 -1.93 -15.84 5.92
CA LYS A 514 -1.77 -17.01 5.04
C LYS A 514 -2.67 -18.17 5.42
N ARG A 515 -3.15 -18.23 6.67
CA ARG A 515 -4.15 -19.23 7.10
C ARG A 515 -5.53 -18.88 6.53
N ARG A 516 -5.91 -17.60 6.54
CA ARG A 516 -7.18 -17.12 5.95
C ARG A 516 -7.16 -17.25 4.44
N PHE A 517 -6.07 -16.83 3.79
CA PHE A 517 -5.87 -17.03 2.36
C PHE A 517 -5.97 -18.51 1.98
N ARG A 518 -5.25 -19.40 2.69
CA ARG A 518 -5.34 -20.86 2.50
C ARG A 518 -6.76 -21.38 2.67
N ALA A 519 -7.47 -21.02 3.75
CA ALA A 519 -8.84 -21.47 3.99
C ALA A 519 -9.84 -20.94 2.94
N ILE A 520 -9.62 -19.74 2.40
CA ILE A 520 -10.39 -19.21 1.26
C ILE A 520 -10.15 -20.10 0.03
N VAL A 521 -8.89 -20.40 -0.32
CA VAL A 521 -8.58 -21.26 -1.47
C VAL A 521 -9.12 -22.68 -1.26
N GLU A 522 -8.94 -23.29 -0.09
CA GLU A 522 -9.48 -24.62 0.26
C GLU A 522 -11.00 -24.69 0.12
N SER A 523 -11.72 -23.58 0.36
CA SER A 523 -13.17 -23.48 0.20
C SER A 523 -13.63 -22.97 -1.17
N ILE A 524 -12.71 -22.84 -2.13
CA ILE A 524 -12.98 -22.67 -3.57
C ILE A 524 -12.62 -23.99 -4.29
N ASP A 525 -11.39 -24.46 -4.09
CA ASP A 525 -10.85 -25.67 -4.69
C ASP A 525 -9.83 -26.33 -3.73
N PRO A 526 -10.19 -27.43 -3.04
CA PRO A 526 -9.30 -28.12 -2.08
C PRO A 526 -7.99 -28.65 -2.67
N LYS A 527 -7.85 -28.76 -3.99
CA LYS A 527 -6.58 -29.17 -4.63
C LYS A 527 -5.65 -28.00 -4.92
N ALA A 528 -6.18 -26.77 -4.93
CA ALA A 528 -5.42 -25.57 -5.28
C ALA A 528 -4.50 -25.05 -4.15
N VAL A 529 -4.32 -25.82 -3.06
CA VAL A 529 -3.39 -25.53 -1.96
C VAL A 529 -2.37 -26.64 -1.78
N THR A 530 -1.20 -26.29 -1.24
CA THR A 530 -0.16 -27.29 -0.94
C THR A 530 -0.70 -28.32 0.08
N PRO A 531 -0.59 -29.65 -0.13
CA PRO A 531 -1.01 -30.65 0.86
C PRO A 531 -0.32 -30.42 2.21
N GLY A 532 -1.06 -30.50 3.32
CA GLY A 532 -0.54 -30.07 4.63
C GLY A 532 -1.63 -29.78 5.66
N ILE A 533 -1.20 -29.20 6.79
CA ILE A 533 -2.06 -28.82 7.93
C ILE A 533 -1.70 -27.45 8.50
N VAL A 534 -2.69 -26.77 9.07
CA VAL A 534 -2.53 -25.58 9.91
C VAL A 534 -2.58 -25.99 11.39
N ILE A 535 -1.67 -25.47 12.21
CA ILE A 535 -1.58 -25.73 13.65
C ILE A 535 -1.59 -24.38 14.38
N ALA A 536 -2.73 -24.02 14.95
CA ALA A 536 -2.91 -22.78 15.72
C ALA A 536 -2.38 -22.92 17.16
N ASP A 537 -1.12 -23.34 17.29
CA ASP A 537 -0.44 -23.60 18.58
C ASP A 537 1.05 -23.21 18.49
N THR A 538 1.67 -22.98 19.64
CA THR A 538 3.11 -22.70 19.81
C THR A 538 3.81 -23.69 20.73
N ASP A 539 3.10 -24.62 21.39
CA ASP A 539 3.74 -25.73 22.10
C ASP A 539 4.42 -26.69 21.12
N ALA A 540 5.73 -26.87 21.29
CA ALA A 540 6.55 -27.73 20.46
C ALA A 540 6.09 -29.20 20.48
N ALA A 541 5.61 -29.71 21.63
CA ALA A 541 5.14 -31.09 21.72
C ALA A 541 3.83 -31.30 20.95
N THR A 542 2.90 -30.35 21.05
CA THR A 542 1.62 -30.35 20.33
C THR A 542 1.83 -30.20 18.82
N ILE A 543 2.68 -29.27 18.38
CA ILE A 543 3.06 -29.13 16.96
C ILE A 543 3.64 -30.45 16.44
N ARG A 544 4.61 -31.03 17.16
CA ARG A 544 5.23 -32.32 16.79
C ARG A 544 4.22 -33.44 16.67
N ALA A 545 3.30 -33.56 17.63
CA ALA A 545 2.24 -34.57 17.62
C ALA A 545 1.31 -34.41 16.42
N ARG A 546 0.85 -33.19 16.13
CA ARG A 546 -0.04 -32.89 14.99
C ARG A 546 0.61 -33.18 13.63
N VAL A 547 1.88 -32.83 13.46
CA VAL A 547 2.65 -33.13 12.23
C VAL A 547 2.76 -34.65 12.01
N LEU A 548 3.04 -35.42 13.07
CA LEU A 548 3.10 -36.89 12.97
C LEU A 548 1.74 -37.54 12.72
N GLU A 549 0.67 -37.04 13.37
CA GLU A 549 -0.71 -37.48 13.16
C GLU A 549 -1.14 -37.30 11.69
N ALA A 550 -0.88 -36.11 11.12
CA ALA A 550 -1.18 -35.77 9.74
C ALA A 550 -0.34 -36.56 8.72
N HIS A 551 0.95 -36.79 9.01
CA HIS A 551 1.78 -37.66 8.17
C HIS A 551 1.23 -39.09 8.13
N ALA A 552 0.78 -39.63 9.27
CA ALA A 552 0.24 -40.98 9.37
C ALA A 552 -1.13 -41.16 8.69
N ARG A 553 -2.00 -40.13 8.72
CA ARG A 553 -3.21 -40.08 7.87
C ARG A 553 -2.89 -40.00 6.38
N GLY A 554 -1.75 -39.38 6.05
CA GLY A 554 -1.29 -39.20 4.69
C GLY A 554 -1.55 -37.81 4.11
N ASP A 555 -1.80 -36.80 4.95
CA ASP A 555 -2.10 -35.42 4.54
C ASP A 555 -0.92 -34.75 3.81
N PHE A 556 0.31 -35.25 4.03
CA PHE A 556 1.54 -34.90 3.30
C PHE A 556 2.57 -36.05 3.40
N ARG A 557 3.72 -35.93 2.69
CA ARG A 557 4.90 -36.81 2.84
C ARG A 557 6.17 -35.99 3.14
N PHE A 558 7.14 -36.61 3.80
CA PHE A 558 8.48 -36.05 3.90
C PHE A 558 9.21 -36.20 2.54
N PRO A 559 10.01 -35.21 2.09
CA PRO A 559 10.36 -33.96 2.76
C PRO A 559 9.16 -32.99 2.87
N GLY A 560 8.99 -32.42 4.05
CA GLY A 560 7.97 -31.42 4.35
C GLY A 560 8.58 -30.03 4.59
N ARG A 561 7.73 -29.05 4.88
CA ARG A 561 8.14 -27.67 5.17
C ARG A 561 7.28 -27.10 6.29
N LEU A 562 7.93 -26.74 7.39
CA LEU A 562 7.31 -25.98 8.48
C LEU A 562 7.42 -24.48 8.14
N LYS A 563 6.32 -23.74 8.31
CA LYS A 563 6.20 -22.29 8.12
C LYS A 563 5.53 -21.64 9.34
N ALA A 564 5.91 -20.42 9.70
CA ALA A 564 5.15 -19.55 10.61
C ALA A 564 3.93 -18.98 9.89
N ALA A 565 2.80 -18.82 10.60
CA ALA A 565 1.54 -18.36 10.00
C ALA A 565 1.69 -17.03 9.21
N ASN A 566 2.38 -16.06 9.80
CA ASN A 566 2.55 -14.72 9.21
C ASN A 566 4.00 -14.49 8.70
N GLY A 567 4.71 -15.57 8.34
CA GLY A 567 6.10 -15.53 7.86
C GLY A 567 6.26 -14.93 6.46
N GLY A 568 7.23 -14.03 6.29
CA GLY A 568 7.47 -13.28 5.05
C GLY A 568 8.94 -13.12 4.67
N GLY A 569 9.19 -12.93 3.37
CA GLY A 569 10.54 -12.68 2.82
C GLY A 569 11.52 -13.84 3.05
N GLY A 570 11.04 -15.08 2.90
CA GLY A 570 11.84 -16.30 3.06
C GLY A 570 12.16 -16.72 4.51
N ARG A 571 11.88 -15.86 5.51
CA ARG A 571 12.05 -16.12 6.94
C ARG A 571 10.79 -16.80 7.53
N GLY A 572 10.92 -17.38 8.72
CA GLY A 572 9.82 -18.09 9.38
C GLY A 572 9.56 -19.47 8.80
N GLN A 573 10.58 -20.15 8.25
CA GLN A 573 10.39 -21.47 7.64
C GLN A 573 11.62 -22.38 7.73
N ALA A 574 11.39 -23.68 7.62
CA ALA A 574 12.40 -24.73 7.52
C ALA A 574 11.90 -25.89 6.66
N VAL A 575 12.73 -26.38 5.74
CA VAL A 575 12.52 -27.68 5.09
C VAL A 575 12.87 -28.76 6.10
N VAL A 576 12.00 -29.76 6.23
CA VAL A 576 12.11 -30.87 7.16
C VAL A 576 12.27 -32.14 6.32
N PRO A 577 13.50 -32.65 6.12
CA PRO A 577 13.74 -33.75 5.19
C PRO A 577 13.15 -35.09 5.64
N ALA A 578 13.07 -35.33 6.95
CA ALA A 578 12.51 -36.51 7.59
C ALA A 578 12.07 -36.19 9.04
N VAL A 579 11.39 -37.12 9.70
CA VAL A 579 10.83 -36.95 11.06
C VAL A 579 11.89 -36.50 12.08
N GLU A 580 13.12 -36.99 11.95
CA GLU A 580 14.25 -36.75 12.86
C GLU A 580 14.70 -35.28 12.85
N ALA A 581 14.39 -34.53 11.79
CA ALA A 581 14.70 -33.10 11.66
C ALA A 581 13.60 -32.18 12.20
N LEU A 582 12.42 -32.73 12.56
CA LEU A 582 11.24 -31.95 12.93
C LEU A 582 11.46 -31.10 14.19
N ASP A 583 12.10 -31.66 15.22
CA ASP A 583 12.30 -30.97 16.50
C ASP A 583 13.23 -29.75 16.37
N ALA A 584 14.24 -29.84 15.51
CA ALA A 584 15.11 -28.72 15.15
C ALA A 584 14.39 -27.65 14.32
N ALA A 585 13.53 -28.07 13.39
CA ALA A 585 12.71 -27.17 12.57
C ALA A 585 11.69 -26.40 13.43
N ILE A 586 10.99 -27.07 14.35
CA ILE A 586 10.06 -26.45 15.30
C ILE A 586 10.78 -25.42 16.16
N THR A 587 11.90 -25.81 16.78
CA THR A 587 12.72 -24.90 17.59
C THR A 587 13.15 -23.65 16.81
N LYS A 588 13.56 -23.82 15.54
CA LYS A 588 13.94 -22.71 14.67
C LYS A 588 12.75 -21.78 14.35
N VAL A 589 11.62 -22.33 13.92
CA VAL A 589 10.47 -21.53 13.47
C VAL A 589 9.78 -20.82 14.64
N LEU A 590 9.67 -21.45 15.81
CA LEU A 590 9.15 -20.80 17.02
C LEU A 590 10.08 -19.67 17.50
N GLY A 591 11.40 -19.87 17.48
CA GLY A 591 12.36 -18.80 17.78
C GLY A 591 12.32 -17.64 16.78
N GLU A 592 12.03 -17.91 15.49
CA GLU A 592 11.78 -16.86 14.49
C GLU A 592 10.44 -16.13 14.71
N ILE A 593 9.38 -16.81 15.19
CA ILE A 593 8.10 -16.21 15.59
C ILE A 593 8.30 -15.25 16.78
N GLU A 594 8.93 -15.72 17.86
CA GLU A 594 9.19 -14.92 19.06
C GLU A 594 10.07 -13.69 18.73
N ALA A 595 11.20 -13.89 18.03
CA ALA A 595 12.14 -12.83 17.72
C ALA A 595 11.62 -11.76 16.72
N ASN A 596 10.50 -12.01 16.04
CA ASN A 596 9.84 -11.03 15.17
C ASN A 596 8.45 -10.59 15.69
N ALA A 597 8.02 -11.08 16.86
CA ALA A 597 6.69 -10.87 17.43
C ALA A 597 5.53 -11.17 16.44
N TRP A 598 5.61 -12.31 15.75
CA TRP A 598 4.56 -12.78 14.85
C TRP A 598 3.42 -13.49 15.60
N ASP A 599 2.26 -13.60 14.96
CA ASP A 599 1.12 -14.39 15.47
C ASP A 599 1.54 -15.81 15.87
N PRO A 600 1.03 -16.34 17.01
CA PRO A 600 1.23 -17.73 17.37
C PRO A 600 0.57 -18.67 16.36
N GLY A 601 1.30 -19.70 15.96
CA GLY A 601 0.84 -20.74 15.04
C GLY A 601 1.79 -21.02 13.88
N VAL A 602 1.71 -22.25 13.38
CA VAL A 602 2.54 -22.77 12.29
C VAL A 602 1.69 -23.51 11.26
N MET A 603 2.25 -23.70 10.08
CA MET A 603 1.70 -24.52 9.01
C MET A 603 2.75 -25.56 8.63
N PHE A 604 2.35 -26.80 8.42
CA PHE A 604 3.23 -27.85 7.92
C PHE A 604 2.71 -28.35 6.58
N GLU A 605 3.51 -28.17 5.53
CA GLU A 605 3.10 -28.40 4.15
C GLU A 605 4.08 -29.34 3.43
N GLN A 606 3.62 -29.96 2.34
CA GLN A 606 4.45 -30.72 1.42
C GLN A 606 5.59 -29.83 0.90
N ASN A 607 6.85 -30.27 1.00
CA ASN A 607 7.91 -29.58 0.28
C ASN A 607 7.86 -30.02 -1.19
N ILE A 608 7.10 -29.28 -1.99
CA ILE A 608 7.17 -29.35 -3.45
C ILE A 608 8.49 -28.69 -3.85
N ASP A 609 9.39 -29.48 -4.43
CA ASP A 609 10.66 -29.00 -4.95
C ASP A 609 10.54 -28.62 -6.43
N ARG A 610 11.46 -27.77 -6.91
CA ARG A 610 11.57 -27.34 -8.32
C ARG A 610 10.25 -26.85 -8.95
N THR A 611 9.61 -25.87 -8.32
CA THR A 611 8.39 -25.23 -8.81
C THR A 611 8.64 -24.12 -9.85
N VAL A 612 7.66 -23.93 -10.73
CA VAL A 612 7.47 -22.74 -11.58
C VAL A 612 6.61 -21.74 -10.78
N HIS A 613 6.87 -20.43 -10.94
CA HIS A 613 6.13 -19.38 -10.23
C HIS A 613 5.24 -18.62 -11.22
N LEU A 614 3.93 -18.74 -11.05
CA LEU A 614 2.92 -18.11 -11.90
C LEU A 614 2.01 -17.20 -11.06
N GLU A 615 1.36 -16.23 -11.68
CA GLU A 615 0.48 -15.30 -10.98
C GLU A 615 -0.62 -14.73 -11.89
N VAL A 616 -1.74 -14.31 -11.29
CA VAL A 616 -2.90 -13.72 -12.01
C VAL A 616 -3.00 -12.22 -11.69
N GLN A 617 -3.01 -11.37 -12.72
CA GLN A 617 -3.33 -9.95 -12.56
C GLN A 617 -4.83 -9.76 -12.40
N ILE A 618 -5.26 -9.04 -11.37
CA ILE A 618 -6.67 -8.71 -11.10
C ILE A 618 -6.85 -7.19 -11.03
N LEU A 619 -8.01 -6.70 -11.48
CA LEU A 619 -8.55 -5.37 -11.17
C LEU A 619 -9.98 -5.56 -10.64
N ARG A 620 -10.33 -4.91 -9.51
CA ARG A 620 -11.70 -4.94 -8.96
C ARG A 620 -12.15 -3.57 -8.48
N ASP A 621 -13.39 -3.18 -8.80
CA ASP A 621 -13.99 -1.92 -8.34
C ASP A 621 -14.82 -2.08 -7.04
N ARG A 622 -15.29 -0.96 -6.48
CA ARG A 622 -16.08 -0.94 -5.23
C ARG A 622 -17.49 -1.54 -5.36
N TYR A 623 -17.99 -1.75 -6.58
CA TYR A 623 -19.27 -2.42 -6.87
C TYR A 623 -19.09 -3.95 -7.07
N GLY A 624 -17.84 -4.39 -7.13
CA GLY A 624 -17.43 -5.78 -7.31
C GLY A 624 -17.46 -6.25 -8.76
N ASN A 625 -17.36 -5.35 -9.75
CA ASN A 625 -16.85 -5.80 -11.04
C ASN A 625 -15.38 -6.19 -10.83
N ALA A 626 -15.04 -7.43 -11.15
CA ALA A 626 -13.69 -7.95 -11.12
C ALA A 626 -13.30 -8.45 -12.52
N ARG A 627 -12.05 -8.21 -12.93
CA ARG A 627 -11.48 -8.68 -14.19
C ARG A 627 -10.08 -9.25 -13.96
N HIS A 628 -9.70 -10.26 -14.72
CA HIS A 628 -8.31 -10.70 -14.85
C HIS A 628 -7.73 -10.31 -16.23
N PHE A 629 -6.41 -10.22 -16.31
CA PHE A 629 -5.68 -9.81 -17.51
C PHE A 629 -4.58 -10.83 -17.82
N GLY A 630 -5.05 -12.04 -18.10
CA GLY A 630 -4.20 -13.22 -18.26
C GLY A 630 -3.43 -13.59 -16.98
N MET A 631 -2.33 -14.31 -17.19
CA MET A 631 -1.36 -14.68 -16.17
C MET A 631 0.05 -14.16 -16.51
N ARG A 632 0.95 -14.16 -15.52
CA ARG A 632 2.38 -13.95 -15.70
C ARG A 632 3.18 -15.17 -15.22
N ASP A 633 4.32 -15.42 -15.86
CA ASP A 633 5.35 -16.37 -15.42
C ASP A 633 6.57 -15.57 -14.93
N CYS A 634 6.88 -15.71 -13.64
CA CYS A 634 7.96 -14.99 -12.98
C CYS A 634 8.97 -15.98 -12.38
N THR A 635 9.23 -17.09 -13.08
CA THR A 635 10.09 -18.20 -12.64
C THR A 635 11.59 -17.90 -12.79
N GLU A 636 11.97 -16.98 -13.67
CA GLU A 636 13.34 -16.48 -13.74
C GLU A 636 13.62 -15.62 -12.50
N GLN A 637 14.15 -16.24 -11.44
CA GLN A 637 14.45 -15.61 -10.16
C GLN A 637 15.90 -15.82 -9.71
N ARG A 638 16.34 -14.94 -8.82
CA ARG A 638 17.61 -15.03 -8.09
C ARG A 638 17.35 -14.91 -6.59
N ALA A 639 17.44 -16.03 -5.87
CA ALA A 639 17.24 -16.09 -4.42
C ALA A 639 15.95 -15.37 -3.97
N SER A 640 14.83 -15.76 -4.59
CA SER A 640 13.48 -15.20 -4.40
C SER A 640 13.31 -13.71 -4.76
N GLN A 641 14.16 -13.18 -5.64
CA GLN A 641 13.93 -11.93 -6.38
C GLN A 641 13.64 -12.28 -7.83
N LYS A 642 12.45 -11.92 -8.35
CA LYS A 642 12.12 -12.04 -9.77
C LYS A 642 13.07 -11.15 -10.60
N ILE A 643 13.51 -11.60 -11.78
CA ILE A 643 14.46 -10.88 -12.65
C ILE A 643 14.08 -10.86 -14.15
N GLN A 644 13.28 -11.82 -14.61
CA GLN A 644 12.55 -11.74 -15.87
C GLN A 644 11.13 -12.28 -15.66
N GLU A 645 10.19 -11.69 -16.39
CA GLU A 645 8.76 -11.95 -16.25
C GLU A 645 8.13 -12.02 -17.64
N GLU A 646 7.22 -12.96 -17.87
CA GLU A 646 6.62 -13.24 -19.18
C GLU A 646 5.09 -13.30 -19.11
N ALA A 647 4.40 -12.82 -20.14
CA ALA A 647 2.94 -12.82 -20.20
C ALA A 647 2.40 -13.01 -21.64
N PRO A 648 1.39 -13.86 -21.87
CA PRO A 648 0.94 -14.93 -20.97
C PRO A 648 2.01 -16.03 -20.75
N PRO A 649 1.81 -16.99 -19.82
CA PRO A 649 2.82 -18.01 -19.50
C PRO A 649 3.01 -19.04 -20.62
N ALA A 650 4.21 -19.13 -21.22
CA ALA A 650 4.46 -20.08 -22.31
C ALA A 650 4.30 -21.56 -21.92
N ILE A 651 4.33 -21.86 -20.62
CA ILE A 651 4.16 -23.21 -20.05
C ILE A 651 2.69 -23.68 -20.02
N LEU A 652 1.72 -22.76 -20.11
CA LEU A 652 0.29 -23.07 -20.12
C LEU A 652 -0.34 -23.04 -21.53
N ARG A 653 0.45 -22.79 -22.60
CA ARG A 653 -0.07 -22.56 -23.96
C ARG A 653 -0.96 -23.70 -24.50
N ASP A 654 -0.71 -24.92 -24.07
CA ASP A 654 -1.49 -26.12 -24.44
C ASP A 654 -2.41 -26.62 -23.31
N ASP A 655 -2.63 -25.81 -22.26
CA ASP A 655 -3.53 -26.12 -21.13
C ASP A 655 -4.43 -24.93 -20.74
N PRO A 656 -5.31 -24.46 -21.67
CA PRO A 656 -6.23 -23.35 -21.40
C PRO A 656 -7.26 -23.67 -20.32
N ALA A 657 -7.55 -24.95 -20.06
CA ALA A 657 -8.48 -25.37 -19.01
C ALA A 657 -7.90 -25.18 -17.61
N LEU A 658 -6.59 -25.43 -17.43
CA LEU A 658 -5.88 -25.08 -16.20
C LEU A 658 -5.76 -23.56 -16.04
N GLU A 659 -5.46 -22.82 -17.11
CA GLU A 659 -5.41 -21.35 -17.07
C GLU A 659 -6.77 -20.75 -16.66
N GLU A 660 -7.88 -21.13 -17.30
CA GLU A 660 -9.22 -20.65 -16.95
C GLU A 660 -9.58 -20.99 -15.48
N ARG A 661 -9.23 -22.20 -15.01
CA ARG A 661 -9.41 -22.59 -13.61
C ARG A 661 -8.61 -21.69 -12.65
N VAL A 662 -7.34 -21.42 -12.93
CA VAL A 662 -6.48 -20.58 -12.09
C VAL A 662 -6.99 -19.13 -12.06
N GLN A 663 -7.34 -18.57 -13.22
CA GLN A 663 -7.88 -17.23 -13.36
C GLN A 663 -9.22 -17.07 -12.60
N ARG A 664 -10.12 -18.04 -12.72
CA ARG A 664 -11.41 -18.08 -11.99
C ARG A 664 -11.21 -18.12 -10.48
N ILE A 665 -10.33 -19.00 -9.97
CA ILE A 665 -10.02 -19.10 -8.54
C ILE A 665 -9.46 -17.76 -8.03
N ALA A 666 -8.54 -17.14 -8.77
CA ALA A 666 -7.95 -15.85 -8.40
C ALA A 666 -9.00 -14.72 -8.31
N VAL A 667 -9.90 -14.62 -9.29
CA VAL A 667 -11.02 -13.66 -9.25
C VAL A 667 -11.95 -13.91 -8.07
N GLU A 668 -12.25 -15.17 -7.73
CA GLU A 668 -13.10 -15.51 -6.59
C GLU A 668 -12.44 -15.20 -5.24
N ILE A 669 -11.13 -15.41 -5.10
CA ILE A 669 -10.34 -14.95 -3.93
C ILE A 669 -10.52 -13.44 -3.75
N ALA A 670 -10.34 -12.66 -4.82
CA ALA A 670 -10.47 -11.21 -4.78
C ALA A 670 -11.90 -10.73 -4.43
N ASP A 671 -12.95 -11.42 -4.88
CA ASP A 671 -14.32 -11.07 -4.51
C ASP A 671 -14.63 -11.41 -3.04
N ARG A 672 -14.23 -12.60 -2.57
CA ARG A 672 -14.44 -13.05 -1.18
C ARG A 672 -13.78 -12.13 -0.15
N VAL A 673 -12.52 -11.71 -0.37
CA VAL A 673 -11.85 -10.71 0.50
C VAL A 673 -12.42 -9.30 0.35
N GLY A 674 -13.16 -9.02 -0.73
CA GLY A 674 -13.74 -7.70 -1.02
C GLY A 674 -12.73 -6.70 -1.61
N TYR A 675 -11.81 -7.18 -2.43
CA TYR A 675 -10.68 -6.43 -2.96
C TYR A 675 -11.08 -5.21 -3.80
N VAL A 676 -10.32 -4.11 -3.74
CA VAL A 676 -10.52 -2.92 -4.60
C VAL A 676 -9.18 -2.38 -5.09
N GLY A 677 -9.12 -1.98 -6.36
CA GLY A 677 -7.91 -1.57 -7.07
C GLY A 677 -7.29 -2.70 -7.89
N ALA A 678 -6.01 -2.56 -8.25
CA ALA A 678 -5.23 -3.60 -8.90
C ALA A 678 -4.48 -4.45 -7.86
N GLY A 679 -4.46 -5.77 -8.05
CA GLY A 679 -3.83 -6.73 -7.13
C GLY A 679 -3.39 -7.98 -7.88
N THR A 680 -2.52 -8.79 -7.29
CA THR A 680 -2.01 -10.01 -7.91
C THR A 680 -2.15 -11.20 -6.96
N VAL A 681 -2.55 -12.36 -7.48
CA VAL A 681 -2.60 -13.62 -6.74
C VAL A 681 -1.48 -14.53 -7.24
N GLU A 682 -0.54 -14.90 -6.37
CA GLU A 682 0.63 -15.73 -6.69
C GLU A 682 0.36 -17.22 -6.44
N LEU A 683 0.92 -18.10 -7.28
CA LEU A 683 0.86 -19.54 -7.17
C LEU A 683 2.15 -20.23 -7.64
N MET A 684 2.33 -21.48 -7.20
CA MET A 684 3.32 -22.40 -7.77
C MET A 684 2.66 -23.34 -8.77
N TYR A 685 3.34 -23.66 -9.86
CA TYR A 685 2.99 -24.77 -10.76
C TYR A 685 4.05 -25.87 -10.67
N ALA A 686 3.61 -27.14 -10.62
CA ALA A 686 4.47 -28.31 -10.70
C ALA A 686 3.70 -29.53 -11.21
N GLY A 687 4.21 -30.19 -12.26
CA GLY A 687 3.69 -31.48 -12.72
C GLY A 687 2.23 -31.48 -13.20
N GLY A 688 1.69 -30.33 -13.63
CA GLY A 688 0.28 -30.16 -14.00
C GLY A 688 -0.62 -29.63 -12.86
N GLU A 689 -0.14 -29.65 -11.63
CA GLU A 689 -0.88 -29.15 -10.46
C GLU A 689 -0.46 -27.71 -10.09
N VAL A 690 -1.36 -27.00 -9.40
CA VAL A 690 -1.20 -25.58 -9.04
C VAL A 690 -1.52 -25.33 -7.57
N TYR A 691 -0.71 -24.51 -6.92
CA TYR A 691 -0.72 -24.30 -5.47
C TYR A 691 -0.60 -22.82 -5.14
N PHE A 692 -1.72 -22.21 -4.75
CA PHE A 692 -1.81 -20.78 -4.42
C PHE A 692 -0.99 -20.44 -3.15
N LEU A 693 -0.33 -19.28 -3.17
CA LEU A 693 0.64 -18.87 -2.15
C LEU A 693 0.13 -17.71 -1.27
N GLU A 694 -0.16 -16.58 -1.89
CA GLU A 694 -0.58 -15.33 -1.24
C GLU A 694 -1.21 -14.37 -2.28
N MET A 695 -1.87 -13.32 -1.80
CA MET A 695 -2.32 -12.20 -2.64
C MET A 695 -1.50 -10.95 -2.30
N ASN A 696 -0.76 -10.43 -3.27
CA ASN A 696 -0.13 -9.12 -3.18
C ASN A 696 -1.20 -8.04 -3.35
N THR A 697 -1.38 -7.21 -2.33
CA THR A 697 -2.49 -6.26 -2.15
C THR A 697 -2.24 -4.90 -2.80
N ARG A 698 -1.55 -4.92 -3.94
CA ARG A 698 -1.03 -3.75 -4.65
C ARG A 698 -0.70 -4.10 -6.10
N ILE A 699 -0.33 -3.09 -6.88
CA ILE A 699 0.39 -3.28 -8.13
C ILE A 699 1.78 -3.92 -7.85
N GLN A 700 2.31 -4.62 -8.83
CA GLN A 700 3.65 -5.22 -8.82
C GLN A 700 4.57 -4.47 -9.79
N VAL A 701 5.87 -4.79 -9.78
CA VAL A 701 6.87 -4.14 -10.65
C VAL A 701 6.59 -4.52 -12.11
N GLU A 702 6.32 -5.80 -12.30
CA GLU A 702 6.04 -6.58 -13.50
C GLU A 702 4.64 -6.38 -14.10
N HIS A 703 3.86 -5.39 -13.63
CA HIS A 703 2.59 -5.02 -14.27
C HIS A 703 2.69 -4.70 -15.79
N PRO A 704 3.80 -4.14 -16.32
CA PRO A 704 3.89 -3.77 -17.73
C PRO A 704 3.91 -4.94 -18.72
N VAL A 705 4.30 -6.17 -18.35
CA VAL A 705 4.17 -7.30 -19.30
C VAL A 705 2.72 -7.63 -19.58
N THR A 706 1.85 -7.50 -18.58
CA THR A 706 0.41 -7.63 -18.75
C THR A 706 -0.18 -6.45 -19.54
N GLU A 707 0.29 -5.21 -19.31
CA GLU A 707 -0.09 -4.04 -20.14
C GLU A 707 0.39 -4.14 -21.60
N ALA A 708 1.53 -4.79 -21.85
CA ALA A 708 2.09 -4.95 -23.19
C ALA A 708 1.49 -6.14 -23.97
N SER A 709 1.04 -7.18 -23.26
CA SER A 709 0.38 -8.37 -23.84
C SER A 709 -1.12 -8.18 -24.09
N HIS A 710 -1.82 -7.48 -23.18
CA HIS A 710 -3.27 -7.39 -23.19
C HIS A 710 -3.80 -5.99 -23.59
N GLY A 711 -4.97 -5.97 -24.21
CA GLY A 711 -5.77 -4.77 -24.45
C GLY A 711 -7.24 -4.99 -24.10
N ILE A 712 -8.05 -3.94 -24.23
CA ILE A 712 -9.49 -3.95 -23.99
C ILE A 712 -10.20 -3.67 -25.32
N ARG A 713 -11.05 -4.59 -25.79
CA ARG A 713 -11.83 -4.40 -27.02
C ARG A 713 -12.87 -3.30 -26.82
N ARG A 714 -12.97 -2.38 -27.78
CA ARG A 714 -13.94 -1.27 -27.82
C ARG A 714 -14.56 -1.20 -29.21
N GLY A 715 -15.59 -2.02 -29.45
CA GLY A 715 -16.12 -2.25 -30.79
C GLY A 715 -15.06 -2.89 -31.68
N ASP A 716 -14.80 -2.31 -32.86
CA ASP A 716 -13.77 -2.78 -33.80
C ASP A 716 -12.33 -2.39 -33.38
N ALA A 717 -12.16 -1.56 -32.35
CA ALA A 717 -10.86 -1.12 -31.85
C ALA A 717 -10.38 -1.93 -30.63
N THR A 718 -9.09 -1.83 -30.31
CA THR A 718 -8.53 -2.30 -29.03
C THR A 718 -7.82 -1.15 -28.33
N GLU A 719 -8.31 -0.79 -27.15
CA GLU A 719 -7.71 0.18 -26.22
C GLU A 719 -6.49 -0.48 -25.52
N PRO A 720 -5.34 0.20 -25.41
CA PRO A 720 -4.21 -0.29 -24.60
C PRO A 720 -4.60 -0.43 -23.12
N LEU A 721 -4.14 -1.48 -22.46
CA LEU A 721 -4.33 -1.65 -21.02
C LEU A 721 -3.38 -0.73 -20.23
N ASP A 722 -3.94 0.08 -19.33
CA ASP A 722 -3.16 0.86 -18.37
C ASP A 722 -3.69 0.66 -16.93
N LEU A 723 -2.99 -0.17 -16.16
CA LEU A 723 -3.41 -0.57 -14.81
C LEU A 723 -3.24 0.58 -13.79
N VAL A 724 -2.30 1.49 -14.01
CA VAL A 724 -2.07 2.66 -13.15
C VAL A 724 -3.20 3.66 -13.32
N GLN A 725 -3.60 3.94 -14.57
CA GLN A 725 -4.77 4.77 -14.86
C GLN A 725 -6.05 4.11 -14.33
N TRP A 726 -6.22 2.79 -14.46
CA TRP A 726 -7.38 2.10 -13.88
C TRP A 726 -7.43 2.16 -12.35
N GLN A 727 -6.29 2.07 -11.64
CA GLN A 727 -6.25 2.32 -10.19
C GLN A 727 -6.71 3.75 -9.84
N LEU A 728 -6.28 4.76 -10.61
CA LEU A 728 -6.67 6.15 -10.38
C LEU A 728 -8.15 6.41 -10.70
N ARG A 729 -8.69 5.80 -11.77
CA ARG A 729 -10.13 5.82 -12.11
C ARG A 729 -10.97 5.20 -10.99
N ILE A 730 -10.57 4.05 -10.44
CA ILE A 730 -11.25 3.40 -9.30
C ILE A 730 -11.14 4.25 -8.03
N ALA A 731 -10.01 4.92 -7.79
CA ALA A 731 -9.84 5.87 -6.69
C ALA A 731 -10.68 7.17 -6.85
N ASP A 732 -11.14 7.48 -8.06
CA ASP A 732 -12.14 8.52 -8.34
C ASP A 732 -13.61 8.00 -8.27
N GLY A 733 -13.78 6.70 -8.01
CA GLY A 733 -15.07 6.05 -7.88
C GLY A 733 -15.63 5.45 -9.19
N ALA A 734 -14.88 5.52 -10.29
CA ALA A 734 -15.32 4.96 -11.57
C ALA A 734 -15.47 3.42 -11.49
N PRO A 735 -16.51 2.85 -12.12
CA PRO A 735 -16.65 1.41 -12.31
C PRO A 735 -15.74 0.89 -13.42
N ILE A 736 -15.57 -0.43 -13.46
CA ILE A 736 -15.06 -1.13 -14.65
C ILE A 736 -16.21 -1.21 -15.68
N ASP A 737 -15.97 -0.74 -16.91
CA ASP A 737 -16.98 -0.53 -17.95
C ASP A 737 -16.91 -1.52 -19.14
N PHE A 738 -16.02 -2.51 -19.07
CA PHE A 738 -15.84 -3.58 -20.08
C PHE A 738 -16.13 -4.97 -19.49
N ALA A 739 -16.48 -5.96 -20.32
CA ALA A 739 -16.69 -7.36 -19.91
C ALA A 739 -15.34 -8.10 -19.71
N GLN A 740 -15.37 -9.36 -19.25
CA GLN A 740 -14.14 -10.17 -19.23
C GLN A 740 -13.70 -10.56 -20.65
N ASP A 741 -14.67 -10.85 -21.52
CA ASP A 741 -14.49 -11.25 -22.92
C ASP A 741 -13.91 -10.12 -23.80
N ASP A 742 -13.96 -8.87 -23.31
CA ASP A 742 -13.31 -7.70 -23.92
C ASP A 742 -11.80 -7.65 -23.65
N VAL A 743 -11.31 -8.33 -22.61
CA VAL A 743 -9.88 -8.41 -22.32
C VAL A 743 -9.22 -9.39 -23.30
N VAL A 744 -8.40 -8.85 -24.20
CA VAL A 744 -7.80 -9.60 -25.30
C VAL A 744 -6.28 -9.68 -25.16
N CYS A 745 -5.73 -10.89 -25.21
CA CYS A 745 -4.31 -11.07 -25.48
C CYS A 745 -4.05 -10.72 -26.96
N THR A 746 -3.10 -9.83 -27.21
CA THR A 746 -2.72 -9.36 -28.56
C THR A 746 -1.24 -9.59 -28.86
N HIS A 747 -0.41 -9.70 -27.82
CA HIS A 747 1.03 -9.89 -27.91
C HIS A 747 1.47 -10.88 -26.82
N VAL A 748 2.56 -11.60 -27.08
CA VAL A 748 3.38 -12.20 -26.01
C VAL A 748 4.43 -11.17 -25.59
N ALA A 749 4.69 -11.03 -24.30
CA ALA A 749 5.56 -10.00 -23.74
C ALA A 749 6.53 -10.55 -22.69
N ARG A 750 7.73 -9.96 -22.60
CA ARG A 750 8.72 -10.26 -21.55
C ARG A 750 9.36 -8.97 -21.02
N GLU A 751 9.45 -8.86 -19.71
CA GLU A 751 10.15 -7.79 -18.97
C GLU A 751 11.50 -8.29 -18.47
N LEU A 752 12.45 -7.36 -18.44
CA LEU A 752 13.79 -7.52 -17.89
C LEU A 752 13.99 -6.41 -16.86
N ARG A 753 14.24 -6.78 -15.59
CA ARG A 753 14.58 -5.80 -14.54
C ARG A 753 16.01 -5.31 -14.74
N ILE A 754 16.17 -4.10 -15.28
CA ILE A 754 17.49 -3.56 -15.64
C ILE A 754 18.13 -2.93 -14.40
N ASN A 755 19.18 -3.61 -13.94
CA ASN A 755 19.82 -3.37 -12.67
C ASN A 755 21.27 -2.90 -12.85
N ALA A 756 21.70 -1.93 -12.04
CA ALA A 756 23.09 -1.55 -11.89
C ALA A 756 23.82 -2.56 -10.99
N GLU A 757 24.08 -3.75 -11.51
CA GLU A 757 24.79 -4.83 -10.83
C GLU A 757 25.60 -5.68 -11.82
N SER A 758 26.58 -6.43 -11.33
CA SER A 758 27.33 -7.39 -12.14
C SER A 758 27.48 -8.74 -11.44
N TRP A 759 27.47 -9.83 -12.20
CA TRP A 759 27.76 -11.17 -11.69
C TRP A 759 29.22 -11.29 -11.27
N GLN A 760 29.45 -11.68 -10.01
CA GLN A 760 30.78 -11.90 -9.44
C GLN A 760 30.87 -13.37 -9.02
N PRO A 761 31.34 -14.28 -9.90
CA PRO A 761 31.31 -15.72 -9.66
C PRO A 761 32.18 -16.16 -8.47
N ASP A 762 33.18 -15.37 -8.08
CA ASP A 762 34.10 -15.72 -6.99
C ASP A 762 33.66 -15.28 -5.60
N LEU A 763 32.81 -14.26 -5.49
CA LEU A 763 32.31 -13.78 -4.22
C LEU A 763 31.33 -14.79 -3.62
N LYS A 764 31.25 -14.84 -2.29
CA LYS A 764 30.23 -15.64 -1.60
C LYS A 764 28.95 -14.83 -1.46
N ASP A 765 27.82 -15.42 -1.80
CA ASP A 765 26.53 -14.85 -1.44
C ASP A 765 26.35 -14.98 0.09
N PRO A 766 26.08 -13.89 0.83
CA PRO A 766 25.92 -13.96 2.28
C PRO A 766 24.68 -14.77 2.72
N ARG A 767 23.71 -15.00 1.82
CA ARG A 767 22.43 -15.68 2.11
C ARG A 767 22.60 -17.19 2.26
N ASP A 768 23.33 -17.84 1.34
CA ASP A 768 23.54 -19.29 1.34
C ASP A 768 25.01 -19.72 1.55
N ARG A 769 25.95 -18.75 1.57
CA ARG A 769 27.41 -18.93 1.72
C ARG A 769 28.09 -19.68 0.57
N GLN A 770 27.36 -20.00 -0.50
CA GLN A 770 27.92 -20.53 -1.74
C GLN A 770 28.58 -19.41 -2.55
N ARG A 771 29.31 -19.77 -3.62
CA ARG A 771 29.92 -18.78 -4.52
C ARG A 771 28.94 -18.34 -5.62
N GLY A 772 29.21 -17.17 -6.19
CA GLY A 772 28.36 -16.51 -7.17
C GLY A 772 27.38 -15.56 -6.48
N LEU A 773 27.64 -14.27 -6.62
CA LEU A 773 26.85 -13.16 -6.09
C LEU A 773 26.75 -12.07 -7.16
N PHE A 774 25.57 -11.48 -7.35
CA PHE A 774 25.45 -10.22 -8.09
C PHE A 774 25.77 -9.05 -7.14
N VAL A 775 26.70 -8.18 -7.55
CA VAL A 775 27.13 -7.03 -6.75
C VAL A 775 26.51 -5.75 -7.29
N PRO A 776 25.65 -5.06 -6.50
CA PRO A 776 25.09 -3.78 -6.91
C PRO A 776 26.17 -2.69 -6.93
N ASN A 777 26.02 -1.75 -7.86
CA ASN A 777 26.85 -0.56 -7.98
C ASN A 777 25.97 0.69 -8.21
N GLY A 778 26.60 1.86 -8.12
CA GLY A 778 25.98 3.13 -8.52
C GLY A 778 26.82 3.79 -9.61
N GLY A 779 26.23 4.72 -10.35
CA GLY A 779 26.94 5.48 -11.37
C GLY A 779 26.19 6.72 -11.84
N VAL A 780 26.90 7.56 -12.60
CA VAL A 780 26.31 8.59 -13.45
C VAL A 780 26.02 7.96 -14.80
N PHE A 781 24.80 8.10 -15.32
CA PHE A 781 24.45 7.62 -16.65
C PHE A 781 25.00 8.59 -17.71
N ASP A 782 25.81 8.08 -18.62
CA ASP A 782 26.41 8.86 -19.73
C ASP A 782 25.71 8.59 -21.07
N ARG A 783 25.06 7.43 -21.21
CA ARG A 783 24.28 7.04 -22.39
C ARG A 783 23.09 6.16 -21.97
N MET A 784 21.94 6.38 -22.58
CA MET A 784 20.76 5.53 -22.50
C MET A 784 20.09 5.52 -23.87
N GLU A 785 20.36 4.49 -24.67
CA GLU A 785 19.80 4.32 -26.01
C GLU A 785 19.19 2.92 -26.15
N LEU A 786 18.06 2.88 -26.85
CA LEU A 786 17.28 1.69 -27.18
C LEU A 786 17.09 1.69 -28.71
N PRO A 787 16.97 0.52 -29.35
CA PRO A 787 16.66 0.48 -30.78
C PRO A 787 15.25 0.98 -31.08
N ASP A 788 15.06 1.41 -32.33
CA ASP A 788 13.73 1.62 -32.89
C ASP A 788 13.01 0.26 -33.05
N PRO A 789 11.76 0.08 -32.57
CA PRO A 789 11.02 -1.16 -32.75
C PRO A 789 10.81 -1.57 -34.21
N ASP A 790 10.73 -0.60 -35.14
CA ASP A 790 10.58 -0.89 -36.57
C ASP A 790 11.86 -1.51 -37.15
N GLU A 791 13.05 -1.09 -36.68
CA GLU A 791 14.33 -1.72 -37.07
C GLU A 791 14.44 -3.17 -36.57
N VAL A 792 13.97 -3.44 -35.34
CA VAL A 792 13.96 -4.80 -34.77
C VAL A 792 12.97 -5.69 -35.51
N THR A 793 11.78 -5.15 -35.83
CA THR A 793 10.76 -5.83 -36.64
C THR A 793 11.33 -6.18 -38.02
N ALA A 794 11.95 -5.21 -38.71
CA ALA A 794 12.57 -5.43 -40.03
C ALA A 794 13.71 -6.47 -39.99
N ALA A 795 14.53 -6.47 -38.93
CA ALA A 795 15.63 -7.44 -38.77
C ALA A 795 15.14 -8.88 -38.54
N LEU A 796 13.89 -9.07 -38.08
CA LEU A 796 13.31 -10.37 -37.76
C LEU A 796 12.11 -10.75 -38.65
N ALA A 797 11.82 -9.99 -39.70
CA ALA A 797 10.72 -10.26 -40.64
C ALA A 797 10.82 -11.65 -41.29
N GLU A 798 12.03 -12.10 -41.65
CA GLU A 798 12.30 -13.46 -42.16
C GLU A 798 12.04 -14.58 -41.12
N ARG A 799 11.76 -14.22 -39.86
CA ARG A 799 11.40 -15.14 -38.75
C ARG A 799 9.93 -15.03 -38.36
N GLY A 800 9.11 -14.38 -39.18
CA GLY A 800 7.67 -14.23 -38.95
C GLY A 800 7.29 -13.19 -37.89
N VAL A 801 8.20 -12.28 -37.55
CA VAL A 801 7.91 -11.16 -36.65
C VAL A 801 7.20 -10.06 -37.43
N GLU A 802 5.95 -9.77 -37.07
CA GLU A 802 5.10 -8.77 -37.75
C GLU A 802 5.14 -7.38 -37.09
N GLU A 803 5.23 -7.34 -35.76
CA GLU A 803 5.22 -6.12 -34.95
C GLU A 803 5.99 -6.41 -33.65
N VAL A 804 6.99 -5.57 -33.36
CA VAL A 804 7.69 -5.52 -32.07
C VAL A 804 7.32 -4.23 -31.35
N ARG A 805 7.11 -4.32 -30.04
CA ARG A 805 6.95 -3.16 -29.14
C ARG A 805 8.10 -3.16 -28.15
N VAL A 806 8.71 -2.00 -27.94
CA VAL A 806 9.75 -1.80 -26.91
C VAL A 806 9.31 -0.67 -25.98
N ARG A 807 9.31 -0.93 -24.68
CA ARG A 807 8.98 0.03 -23.61
C ARG A 807 10.08 -0.01 -22.55
N PHE A 808 10.46 1.16 -22.05
CA PHE A 808 11.46 1.28 -20.98
C PHE A 808 10.94 2.22 -19.88
N ASP A 809 10.42 1.63 -18.82
CA ASP A 809 9.98 2.36 -17.63
C ASP A 809 11.21 2.63 -16.76
N VAL A 810 11.69 3.87 -16.72
CA VAL A 810 12.98 4.24 -16.11
C VAL A 810 12.87 5.45 -15.17
N GLY A 811 13.56 5.38 -14.03
CA GLY A 811 13.55 6.42 -13.00
C GLY A 811 14.55 7.57 -13.20
N PHE A 812 15.24 7.60 -14.33
CA PHE A 812 16.48 8.37 -14.55
C PHE A 812 16.63 8.80 -16.02
N GLU A 813 17.33 9.91 -16.26
CA GLU A 813 17.76 10.39 -17.59
C GLU A 813 19.30 10.40 -17.71
N VAL A 814 19.83 10.60 -18.91
CA VAL A 814 21.28 10.84 -19.11
C VAL A 814 21.73 12.04 -18.29
N GLY A 815 22.81 11.88 -17.53
CA GLY A 815 23.33 12.85 -16.57
C GLY A 815 22.83 12.67 -15.13
N ASP A 816 21.76 11.89 -14.88
CA ASP A 816 21.37 11.52 -13.52
C ASP A 816 22.37 10.57 -12.86
N THR A 817 22.32 10.50 -11.52
CA THR A 817 23.16 9.63 -10.70
C THR A 817 22.32 8.62 -9.90
N LEU A 818 22.60 7.33 -10.11
CA LEU A 818 22.09 6.25 -9.26
C LEU A 818 23.03 6.07 -8.06
N ILE A 819 22.49 6.29 -6.86
CA ILE A 819 23.21 6.17 -5.58
C ILE A 819 22.23 5.90 -4.43
N ASN A 820 22.64 5.12 -3.44
CA ASN A 820 21.88 4.83 -2.20
C ASN A 820 20.42 4.38 -2.42
N LYS A 821 20.18 3.66 -3.53
CA LYS A 821 18.88 3.19 -4.01
C LYS A 821 18.96 1.68 -4.31
N ASP A 822 17.82 1.09 -4.66
CA ASP A 822 17.79 -0.24 -5.25
C ASP A 822 18.64 -0.26 -6.54
N PRO A 823 19.36 -1.34 -6.87
CA PRO A 823 20.07 -1.42 -8.15
C PRO A 823 19.13 -1.39 -9.36
N THR A 824 17.85 -1.77 -9.21
CA THR A 824 16.83 -1.68 -10.26
C THR A 824 16.57 -0.20 -10.59
N PHE A 825 16.95 0.23 -11.80
CA PHE A 825 16.79 1.63 -12.24
C PHE A 825 15.79 1.81 -13.38
N GLY A 826 15.47 0.73 -14.10
CA GLY A 826 14.37 0.68 -15.06
C GLY A 826 13.98 -0.74 -15.44
N LYS A 827 12.91 -0.87 -16.22
CA LYS A 827 12.33 -2.13 -16.68
C LYS A 827 12.24 -2.09 -18.20
N LEU A 828 12.89 -3.04 -18.87
CA LEU A 828 12.86 -3.14 -20.33
C LEU A 828 11.86 -4.21 -20.72
N ILE A 829 10.76 -3.79 -21.36
CA ILE A 829 9.69 -4.67 -21.81
C ILE A 829 9.71 -4.74 -23.33
N VAL A 830 9.75 -5.95 -23.84
CA VAL A 830 9.63 -6.25 -25.27
C VAL A 830 8.40 -7.12 -25.47
N ALA A 831 7.59 -6.81 -26.47
CA ALA A 831 6.43 -7.62 -26.84
C ALA A 831 6.38 -7.86 -28.35
N VAL A 832 5.88 -9.03 -28.75
CA VAL A 832 5.72 -9.43 -30.14
C VAL A 832 4.25 -9.83 -30.36
N LYS A 833 3.65 -9.31 -31.42
CA LYS A 833 2.25 -9.59 -31.78
C LYS A 833 2.02 -11.10 -31.94
N THR A 834 0.98 -11.63 -31.30
CA THR A 834 0.68 -13.07 -31.36
C THR A 834 0.12 -13.47 -32.72
N ARG A 835 0.53 -14.65 -33.19
CA ARG A 835 0.02 -15.31 -34.39
C ARG A 835 -0.72 -16.62 -34.07
N GLY A 836 -0.57 -17.17 -32.86
CA GLY A 836 -1.26 -18.40 -32.44
C GLY A 836 -0.77 -19.67 -33.15
N ASP A 837 0.38 -19.63 -33.82
CA ASP A 837 0.98 -20.74 -34.57
C ASP A 837 2.03 -21.53 -33.76
N GLY A 838 2.15 -21.24 -32.45
CA GLY A 838 3.02 -21.94 -31.49
C GLY A 838 4.44 -21.38 -31.37
N GLU A 839 4.93 -20.65 -32.38
CA GLU A 839 6.31 -20.10 -32.42
C GLU A 839 6.46 -18.74 -31.70
N ASP A 840 5.37 -18.11 -31.27
CA ASP A 840 5.37 -16.74 -30.73
C ASP A 840 6.41 -16.49 -29.61
N TYR A 841 6.67 -17.48 -28.76
CA TYR A 841 7.66 -17.37 -27.69
C TYR A 841 9.11 -17.48 -28.17
N GLU A 842 9.39 -18.17 -29.28
CA GLU A 842 10.71 -18.13 -29.93
C GLU A 842 10.90 -16.78 -30.65
N ARG A 843 9.85 -16.25 -31.29
CA ARG A 843 9.87 -14.90 -31.86
C ARG A 843 10.10 -13.82 -30.79
N LEU A 844 9.45 -13.93 -29.63
CA LEU A 844 9.70 -13.09 -28.47
C LEU A 844 11.15 -13.22 -27.98
N ARG A 845 11.66 -14.45 -27.81
CA ARG A 845 13.05 -14.70 -27.38
C ARG A 845 14.07 -14.08 -28.34
N LEU A 846 13.84 -14.16 -29.66
CA LEU A 846 14.66 -13.53 -30.69
C LEU A 846 14.54 -12.00 -30.67
N ALA A 847 13.34 -11.44 -30.54
CA ALA A 847 13.11 -9.99 -30.46
C ALA A 847 13.79 -9.38 -29.22
N VAL A 848 13.69 -10.02 -28.05
CA VAL A 848 14.37 -9.57 -26.82
C VAL A 848 15.89 -9.61 -26.99
N LEU A 849 16.44 -10.64 -27.65
CA LEU A 849 17.88 -10.74 -27.92
C LEU A 849 18.38 -9.66 -28.89
N GLU A 850 17.62 -9.35 -29.94
CA GLU A 850 17.94 -8.27 -30.88
C GLU A 850 17.83 -6.87 -30.21
N VAL A 851 16.82 -6.67 -29.35
CA VAL A 851 16.74 -5.45 -28.52
C VAL A 851 17.95 -5.33 -27.59
N LEU A 852 18.34 -6.41 -26.91
CA LEU A 852 19.55 -6.45 -26.06
C LEU A 852 20.86 -6.31 -26.86
N ALA A 853 20.90 -6.66 -28.14
CA ALA A 853 22.07 -6.44 -29.00
C ALA A 853 22.28 -4.97 -29.35
N ARG A 854 21.20 -4.17 -29.40
CA ARG A 854 21.22 -2.74 -29.76
C ARG A 854 21.05 -1.77 -28.58
N THR A 855 20.73 -2.27 -27.38
CA THR A 855 20.54 -1.45 -26.18
C THR A 855 21.87 -1.00 -25.58
N HIS A 856 22.08 0.30 -25.45
CA HIS A 856 23.29 0.90 -24.90
C HIS A 856 22.99 1.72 -23.64
N ILE A 857 23.26 1.15 -22.48
CA ILE A 857 23.21 1.85 -21.20
C ILE A 857 24.62 1.92 -20.62
N GLU A 858 25.23 3.09 -20.69
CA GLU A 858 26.64 3.32 -20.32
C GLU A 858 26.75 4.41 -19.25
N GLY A 859 27.82 4.35 -18.46
CA GLY A 859 28.03 5.32 -17.39
C GLY A 859 29.37 5.19 -16.68
N ARG A 860 29.62 6.09 -15.73
CA ARG A 860 30.79 6.12 -14.85
C ARG A 860 30.38 5.73 -13.44
N GLN A 861 31.07 4.75 -12.85
CA GLN A 861 30.74 4.26 -11.50
C GLN A 861 30.95 5.36 -10.45
N VAL A 862 30.08 5.44 -9.44
CA VAL A 862 30.25 6.32 -8.26
C VAL A 862 30.40 5.51 -6.98
N ARG A 863 31.03 6.14 -5.99
CA ARG A 863 31.08 5.68 -4.60
C ARG A 863 29.81 6.13 -3.84
N PRO A 864 29.53 5.59 -2.64
CA PRO A 864 28.45 6.07 -1.77
C PRO A 864 28.55 7.54 -1.31
N ASP A 865 29.66 8.24 -1.58
CA ASP A 865 29.82 9.69 -1.37
C ASP A 865 29.57 10.52 -2.67
N GLY A 866 28.97 9.92 -3.70
CA GLY A 866 28.66 10.56 -4.99
C GLY A 866 29.86 10.75 -5.91
N ARG A 867 31.08 10.44 -5.47
CA ARG A 867 32.29 10.70 -6.25
C ARG A 867 32.51 9.61 -7.31
N VAL A 868 32.68 10.05 -8.56
CA VAL A 868 33.05 9.19 -9.69
C VAL A 868 34.38 8.47 -9.43
N VAL A 869 34.36 7.15 -9.60
CA VAL A 869 35.52 6.28 -9.56
C VAL A 869 36.28 6.41 -10.89
N ARG A 870 37.52 6.91 -10.83
CA ARG A 870 38.35 7.10 -12.04
C ARG A 870 38.62 5.76 -12.73
N LYS A 871 38.36 5.70 -14.04
CA LYS A 871 38.52 4.50 -14.89
C LYS A 871 37.66 3.29 -14.47
N SER A 872 36.51 3.52 -13.81
CA SER A 872 35.51 2.48 -13.57
C SER A 872 34.18 2.86 -14.20
N HIS A 873 33.54 1.88 -14.83
CA HIS A 873 32.30 2.05 -15.57
C HIS A 873 31.11 1.56 -14.73
N LEU A 874 29.94 2.16 -14.94
CA LEU A 874 28.68 1.58 -14.49
C LEU A 874 28.58 0.17 -15.08
N GLN A 875 28.23 -0.83 -14.25
CA GLN A 875 27.99 -2.19 -14.73
C GLN A 875 26.50 -2.52 -14.63
N THR A 876 25.93 -3.04 -15.71
CA THR A 876 24.53 -3.43 -15.79
C THR A 876 24.39 -4.94 -16.03
N ASN A 877 23.23 -5.49 -15.71
CA ASN A 877 22.90 -6.90 -15.90
C ASN A 877 22.46 -7.27 -17.34
N LEU A 878 22.55 -6.37 -18.33
CA LEU A 878 22.10 -6.60 -19.73
C LEU A 878 22.63 -7.92 -20.32
N GLU A 879 23.93 -8.19 -20.18
CA GLU A 879 24.54 -9.44 -20.69
C GLU A 879 24.10 -10.69 -19.90
N ALA A 880 23.68 -10.55 -18.64
CA ALA A 880 23.07 -11.65 -17.90
C ALA A 880 21.66 -11.97 -18.43
N HIS A 881 20.89 -10.97 -18.87
CA HIS A 881 19.62 -11.21 -19.56
C HIS A 881 19.84 -11.89 -20.92
N ARG A 882 20.84 -11.47 -21.70
CA ARG A 882 21.24 -12.13 -22.95
C ARG A 882 21.57 -13.60 -22.72
N TRP A 883 22.47 -13.88 -21.77
CA TRP A 883 22.89 -15.24 -21.42
C TRP A 883 21.69 -16.12 -21.00
N ILE A 884 20.76 -15.62 -20.17
CA ILE A 884 19.54 -16.37 -19.79
C ILE A 884 18.75 -16.79 -21.04
N LEU A 885 18.56 -15.89 -22.00
CA LEU A 885 17.77 -16.11 -23.22
C LEU A 885 18.50 -16.93 -24.29
N GLU A 886 19.83 -17.02 -24.23
CA GLU A 886 20.65 -17.88 -25.08
C GLU A 886 20.87 -19.28 -24.49
N HIS A 887 20.76 -19.44 -23.16
CA HIS A 887 20.91 -20.71 -22.46
C HIS A 887 19.90 -21.76 -22.98
N PRO A 888 20.29 -23.05 -23.12
CA PRO A 888 19.41 -24.09 -23.67
C PRO A 888 18.04 -24.17 -22.99
N MET A 889 17.94 -23.93 -21.68
CA MET A 889 16.66 -23.94 -20.96
C MET A 889 15.61 -23.01 -21.57
N MET A 890 15.99 -21.78 -21.97
CA MET A 890 15.04 -20.82 -22.53
C MET A 890 14.69 -21.09 -24.00
N LYS A 891 15.56 -21.77 -24.74
CA LYS A 891 15.25 -22.29 -26.08
C LYS A 891 14.22 -23.42 -26.01
N ARG A 892 14.39 -24.34 -25.05
CA ARG A 892 13.44 -25.45 -24.78
C ARG A 892 12.08 -24.91 -24.29
N HIS A 893 12.08 -23.95 -23.34
CA HIS A 893 10.87 -23.24 -22.90
C HIS A 893 10.14 -22.54 -24.05
N ALA A 894 10.87 -21.80 -24.91
CA ALA A 894 10.28 -21.16 -26.09
C ALA A 894 9.63 -22.19 -27.03
N ALA A 895 10.28 -23.33 -27.27
CA ALA A 895 9.77 -24.44 -28.07
C ALA A 895 8.62 -25.26 -27.41
N GLY A 896 8.25 -24.98 -26.15
CA GLY A 896 7.14 -25.64 -25.45
C GLY A 896 7.52 -26.81 -24.55
N GLU A 897 8.80 -27.13 -24.39
CA GLU A 897 9.24 -28.13 -23.42
C GLU A 897 9.01 -27.63 -21.98
N ARG A 898 8.42 -28.48 -21.14
CA ARG A 898 8.03 -28.14 -19.75
C ARG A 898 9.00 -28.69 -18.68
N GLU A 899 10.12 -29.27 -19.08
CA GLU A 899 11.05 -29.98 -18.18
C GLU A 899 12.14 -29.08 -17.57
N ASP A 900 12.56 -29.42 -16.35
CA ASP A 900 13.66 -28.83 -15.57
C ASP A 900 13.63 -27.32 -15.22
N ARG A 901 12.82 -26.49 -15.88
CA ARG A 901 12.68 -25.05 -15.54
C ARG A 901 11.95 -24.86 -14.21
N HIS A 902 12.57 -24.13 -13.29
CA HIS A 902 12.07 -23.89 -11.92
C HIS A 902 12.76 -22.69 -11.28
N VAL A 903 12.21 -22.13 -10.18
CA VAL A 903 12.65 -20.87 -9.53
C VAL A 903 14.15 -20.78 -9.18
N GLY A 904 14.87 -21.90 -9.04
CA GLY A 904 16.32 -21.95 -8.80
C GLY A 904 17.21 -21.90 -10.06
N TRP A 905 16.66 -22.22 -11.25
CA TRP A 905 17.44 -22.71 -12.38
C TRP A 905 18.54 -21.75 -12.85
N VAL A 906 18.28 -20.44 -12.86
CA VAL A 906 19.23 -19.41 -13.30
C VAL A 906 20.48 -19.41 -12.40
N VAL A 907 20.30 -19.50 -11.08
CA VAL A 907 21.41 -19.46 -10.12
C VAL A 907 22.22 -20.75 -10.16
N ASP A 908 21.56 -21.89 -10.33
CA ASP A 908 22.24 -23.18 -10.43
C ASP A 908 23.03 -23.32 -11.74
N ALA A 909 22.49 -22.85 -12.87
CA ALA A 909 23.19 -22.82 -14.15
C ALA A 909 24.42 -21.88 -14.12
N LEU A 910 24.27 -20.65 -13.60
CA LEU A 910 25.40 -19.72 -13.39
C LEU A 910 26.47 -20.26 -12.42
N ARG A 911 26.10 -21.18 -11.53
CA ARG A 911 27.03 -21.90 -10.63
C ARG A 911 27.61 -23.17 -11.25
N ALA A 912 26.99 -23.72 -12.29
CA ALA A 912 27.42 -24.92 -13.00
C ALA A 912 28.48 -24.61 -14.07
N GLU A 913 28.30 -23.53 -14.86
CA GLU A 913 29.30 -23.08 -15.86
C GLU A 913 30.69 -22.75 -15.29
N ARG A 914 30.78 -22.65 -13.96
CA ARG A 914 31.98 -22.30 -13.19
C ARG A 914 32.66 -23.52 -12.54
N ARG A 915 32.22 -24.74 -12.86
CA ARG A 915 32.77 -26.02 -12.37
C ARG A 915 33.56 -26.77 -13.44
#